data_AF-A0A812V711-F1
#
_entry.id   AF-A0A812V711-F1
#
_cell.length_a   1.000
_cell.length_b   1.000
_cell.length_c   1.000
_cell.angle_alpha   90.00
_cell.angle_beta   90.00
_cell.angle_gamma   90.00
#
_symmetry.space_group_name_H-M   'P 1'
#
loop_
_entity.id
_entity.type
_entity.pdbx_description
1 polymer ?
#
loop_
_entity_poly.entity_id
_entity_poly.type
_entity_poly.pdbx_seq_one_letter_code
_entity_poly.pdbx_strand_id
1 'polypeptide(L)'
;MGGVHFIAKCCYDTSYNSRAQSGNKTVILAHGIAACSLQNRIKPGTDAGCYLPCCRSEGWNTAWASIEAVVTSPELLRNTLELEQTPGKLKSGREVFVTKEQDGVEVRPYPGLDGVAAINPSEEVMIPVLYELIEKLVDRFRLQSASYDWRRWGDLSFMECYAESLAKQVEEEFTLTQQPVTLIGHSMGCSVLLYVLSTMGGAWQRKYLDQVIFITPVIMGCPKGCSAYAHNPIGIISGLGTLPEGIENFWKKATISSPAMGCLLPLTVGDTEAFDPHHKIVVTPERGYTAKEIKEFVGDLEKALGKDAARFDFFPYAQEVWSSLQPPAVPSHFLYGRNMDTVNQLTFETADFQDIPKISQYVPGDGTVTAASAERLQAGWVEKGASVFLHGAPPGCHDEHLTIVSSPWLLDLVSVDLKLEADRFWNGFDEYLEQAHPGHRRQLLRNEFMEFHRGMVENPNLDELEDLAKKIHDYFQEDEMKRAVQLAEAASAAGADSSQNSTGLDVASDLAELGTLQEAFSNSFLMILVTELGDGPRARAAFKLSPVSKRDVWSHADDVFGLYGSSSCNRRQRSSAAGEWTRVEARLKLPAFSQLVFEHPGVYLHAGKRSASWWLSKLSRRTRGDPPEKVAEVPPDVWIPGTMPDAPDIPRWRLEMFEGRLLLSLSCDLLHELRQVLRSSFAHEQSGGGTTDVRRPIRPDSQDSADLDPILALDDFTVALPDGFPDHAHRGFITMTYLLPSSPGALSHEDFLGNAGILQPGDAQWMTCGRGILHSEVPDSRFFARGLQMWINLPEQEKMVAPGYLELPRGKQLRVAVPGITAAILAGKALGHCQEGTHHGPGLAVHFTMEPFALLHQLIPEGHSAFIYTLLGQVLVADVTADANHCLVLSAAPGEDGVTVRTGSSEASFFLCAAKPLREPVVWQGPFVMCSEEQIRQSMLDYQCDRNGFEGASSWSSKNKFRMAH
;
A
#
# COMPACT_ATOMS: atom_id res chain seq x y z
N MET A 1 45.00 -32.74 7.12
CA MET A 1 43.71 -33.37 6.75
C MET A 1 42.67 -32.85 7.74
N GLY A 2 41.72 -32.08 7.28
CA GLY A 2 40.74 -31.39 8.13
C GLY A 2 40.08 -30.25 7.37
N GLY A 3 39.52 -30.59 6.21
CA GLY A 3 38.72 -29.68 5.39
C GLY A 3 37.29 -30.22 5.30
N VAL A 4 36.37 -29.30 5.01
CA VAL A 4 35.00 -29.55 4.55
C VAL A 4 34.01 -30.06 5.61
N HIS A 5 33.51 -29.13 6.45
CA HIS A 5 32.18 -29.24 7.07
C HIS A 5 31.64 -27.84 7.41
N PHE A 6 31.21 -27.10 6.39
CA PHE A 6 30.41 -25.86 6.54
C PHE A 6 29.37 -25.81 5.42
N ILE A 7 28.61 -26.89 5.24
CA ILE A 7 27.46 -26.93 4.33
C ILE A 7 26.38 -27.78 5.00
N ALA A 8 25.15 -27.27 5.01
CA ALA A 8 23.90 -27.85 5.50
C ALA A 8 23.49 -27.54 6.97
N LYS A 9 22.67 -26.49 7.11
CA LYS A 9 21.51 -26.42 8.00
C LYS A 9 20.64 -25.19 7.63
N CYS A 10 19.92 -25.31 6.52
CA CYS A 10 18.93 -24.33 6.05
C CYS A 10 17.54 -24.98 6.09
N CYS A 11 16.88 -24.96 7.25
CA CYS A 11 15.45 -25.22 7.43
C CYS A 11 15.10 -24.84 8.88
N TYR A 12 14.28 -23.80 9.09
CA TYR A 12 13.75 -23.42 10.40
C TYR A 12 12.28 -22.94 10.24
N ASP A 13 11.45 -23.27 11.24
CA ASP A 13 9.97 -23.36 11.26
C ASP A 13 9.38 -22.37 12.29
N THR A 14 8.14 -21.87 12.27
CA THR A 14 7.19 -21.40 11.23
C THR A 14 6.14 -20.51 11.92
N SER A 15 5.74 -19.38 11.31
CA SER A 15 4.42 -18.80 11.56
C SER A 15 3.66 -18.49 10.26
N TYR A 16 4.29 -17.87 9.25
CA TYR A 16 3.71 -17.81 7.89
C TYR A 16 3.75 -19.12 7.11
N ASN A 17 4.79 -19.90 7.33
CA ASN A 17 5.06 -21.12 6.56
C ASN A 17 4.00 -22.22 6.73
N SER A 18 3.03 -22.08 7.64
CA SER A 18 1.89 -23.01 7.75
C SER A 18 0.71 -22.62 6.85
N ARG A 19 0.37 -21.32 6.76
CA ARG A 19 -0.64 -20.79 5.81
C ARG A 19 -0.17 -20.87 4.36
N ALA A 20 1.12 -20.63 4.13
CA ALA A 20 1.76 -20.61 2.81
C ALA A 20 1.95 -21.97 2.12
N GLN A 21 1.30 -23.05 2.58
CA GLN A 21 1.43 -24.39 1.98
C GLN A 21 0.11 -24.91 1.39
N SER A 22 -0.93 -24.07 1.33
CA SER A 22 -2.28 -24.45 0.91
C SER A 22 -2.45 -24.60 -0.62
N GLY A 23 -1.53 -24.04 -1.42
CA GLY A 23 -1.59 -24.05 -2.89
C GLY A 23 -0.83 -25.21 -3.56
N ASN A 24 -1.28 -25.59 -4.77
CA ASN A 24 -0.63 -26.63 -5.58
C ASN A 24 0.59 -26.14 -6.37
N LYS A 25 0.66 -24.84 -6.66
CA LYS A 25 1.75 -24.20 -7.41
C LYS A 25 2.67 -23.44 -6.47
N THR A 26 3.99 -23.60 -6.63
CA THR A 26 4.98 -22.87 -5.83
C THR A 26 5.37 -21.54 -6.47
N VAL A 27 5.37 -20.49 -5.65
CA VAL A 27 5.96 -19.18 -5.96
C VAL A 27 7.10 -18.91 -4.99
N ILE A 28 8.29 -18.57 -5.51
CA ILE A 28 9.45 -18.23 -4.69
C ILE A 28 9.75 -16.73 -4.78
N LEU A 29 9.82 -16.06 -3.63
CA LEU A 29 10.01 -14.62 -3.50
C LEU A 29 11.47 -14.28 -3.16
N ALA A 30 12.15 -13.54 -4.03
CA ALA A 30 13.49 -12.97 -3.80
C ALA A 30 13.39 -11.49 -3.43
N HIS A 31 13.85 -11.15 -2.24
CA HIS A 31 13.78 -9.79 -1.68
C HIS A 31 14.88 -8.87 -2.22
N GLY A 32 14.72 -7.56 -2.04
CA GLY A 32 15.71 -6.54 -2.40
C GLY A 32 16.87 -6.41 -1.40
N ILE A 33 17.73 -5.41 -1.61
CA ILE A 33 18.77 -5.05 -0.63
C ILE A 33 18.11 -4.56 0.66
N ALA A 34 18.65 -4.99 1.81
CA ALA A 34 18.15 -4.60 3.13
C ALA A 34 16.66 -4.92 3.41
N ALA A 35 16.00 -5.65 2.50
CA ALA A 35 14.58 -5.98 2.56
C ALA A 35 14.29 -7.31 3.27
N CYS A 36 15.33 -8.05 3.67
CA CYS A 36 15.20 -9.22 4.52
C CYS A 36 15.83 -8.98 5.87
N SER A 37 15.10 -9.37 6.92
CA SER A 37 15.62 -9.38 8.27
C SER A 37 16.86 -10.27 8.38
N LEU A 38 17.85 -9.85 9.16
CA LEU A 38 19.03 -10.66 9.49
C LEU A 38 19.03 -10.98 10.98
N GLN A 39 19.43 -12.19 11.31
CA GLN A 39 19.69 -12.61 12.68
C GLN A 39 21.19 -12.68 12.93
N ASN A 40 21.63 -12.31 14.13
CA ASN A 40 22.99 -12.52 14.60
C ASN A 40 23.07 -13.53 15.74
N ARG A 41 24.27 -14.05 15.94
CA ARG A 41 24.67 -14.80 17.12
C ARG A 41 26.10 -14.43 17.48
N ILE A 42 26.34 -14.17 18.77
CA ILE A 42 27.65 -13.75 19.28
C ILE A 42 28.28 -14.89 20.06
N LYS A 43 29.53 -15.25 19.75
CA LYS A 43 30.23 -16.32 20.45
C LYS A 43 30.55 -15.91 21.90
N PRO A 44 30.44 -16.83 22.87
CA PRO A 44 30.83 -16.54 24.25
C PRO A 44 32.26 -16.05 24.35
N GLY A 45 32.47 -14.93 25.05
CA GLY A 45 33.79 -14.32 25.24
C GLY A 45 34.22 -13.32 24.16
N THR A 46 33.40 -13.12 23.12
CA THR A 46 33.63 -12.06 22.12
C THR A 46 33.14 -10.72 22.64
N ASP A 47 34.01 -9.70 22.59
CA ASP A 47 33.63 -8.31 22.82
C ASP A 47 33.12 -7.70 21.52
N ALA A 48 31.83 -7.88 21.24
CA ALA A 48 31.18 -7.39 20.03
C ALA A 48 30.55 -5.99 20.19
N GLY A 49 30.86 -5.25 21.27
CA GLY A 49 30.31 -3.91 21.52
C GLY A 49 28.89 -3.89 22.12
N CYS A 50 28.41 -4.99 22.70
CA CYS A 50 27.20 -4.99 23.54
C CYS A 50 27.52 -5.17 25.02
N TYR A 51 27.05 -4.22 25.84
CA TYR A 51 27.24 -4.20 27.29
C TYR A 51 26.09 -4.90 28.06
N LEU A 52 25.05 -5.35 27.37
CA LEU A 52 23.90 -6.02 27.97
C LEU A 52 24.11 -7.55 28.07
N PRO A 53 23.70 -8.19 29.18
CA PRO A 53 23.82 -9.64 29.36
C PRO A 53 23.06 -10.48 28.32
N CYS A 54 21.94 -9.97 27.77
CA CYS A 54 21.10 -10.66 26.78
C CYS A 54 21.81 -10.88 25.43
N CYS A 55 22.74 -9.99 25.05
CA CYS A 55 23.56 -10.10 23.84
C CYS A 55 24.60 -11.23 23.89
N ARG A 56 24.79 -11.87 25.06
CA ARG A 56 25.72 -12.99 25.26
C ARG A 56 25.01 -14.35 25.26
N SER A 57 23.76 -14.38 24.81
CA SER A 57 22.99 -15.62 24.65
C SER A 57 23.53 -16.47 23.49
N GLU A 58 23.44 -17.80 23.59
CA GLU A 58 23.82 -18.73 22.51
C GLU A 58 22.79 -18.76 21.35
N GLY A 59 21.68 -18.03 21.48
CA GLY A 59 20.57 -17.99 20.53
C GLY A 59 20.80 -17.04 19.35
N TRP A 60 19.94 -17.16 18.34
CA TRP A 60 19.86 -16.20 17.25
C TRP A 60 18.95 -15.04 17.66
N ASN A 61 19.42 -13.81 17.49
CA ASN A 61 18.67 -12.59 17.80
C ASN A 61 18.45 -11.79 16.51
N THR A 62 17.30 -11.14 16.37
CA THR A 62 17.06 -10.22 15.25
C THR A 62 18.03 -9.04 15.35
N ALA A 63 18.73 -8.77 14.26
CA ALA A 63 19.74 -7.73 14.18
C ALA A 63 19.37 -6.68 13.14
N TRP A 64 19.02 -7.10 11.92
CA TRP A 64 18.55 -6.20 10.88
C TRP A 64 17.06 -6.42 10.62
N ALA A 65 16.22 -5.40 10.51
CA ALA A 65 16.37 -4.14 11.23
C ALA A 65 15.96 -4.38 12.68
N SER A 66 16.64 -3.76 13.64
CA SER A 66 16.15 -3.76 15.02
C SER A 66 16.17 -2.34 15.57
N ILE A 67 14.97 -1.78 15.78
CA ILE A 67 14.80 -0.44 16.34
C ILE A 67 15.43 -0.41 17.74
N GLU A 68 15.22 -1.47 18.52
CA GLU A 68 15.82 -1.62 19.84
C GLU A 68 17.34 -1.63 19.79
N ALA A 69 17.95 -2.40 18.87
CA ALA A 69 19.41 -2.49 18.76
C ALA A 69 20.04 -1.17 18.28
N VAL A 70 19.37 -0.41 17.42
CA VAL A 70 19.82 0.93 17.00
C VAL A 70 19.99 1.84 18.22
N VAL A 71 19.05 1.77 19.18
CA VAL A 71 19.04 2.64 20.36
C VAL A 71 19.93 2.11 21.48
N THR A 72 19.86 0.81 21.76
CA THR A 72 20.47 0.20 22.97
C THR A 72 21.87 -0.34 22.73
N SER A 73 22.17 -0.78 21.51
CA SER A 73 23.38 -1.53 21.18
C SER A 73 23.93 -1.19 19.78
N PRO A 74 24.12 0.10 19.45
CA PRO A 74 24.49 0.51 18.10
C PRO A 74 25.79 -0.17 17.64
N GLU A 75 26.82 -0.25 18.49
CA GLU A 75 28.10 -0.91 18.18
C GLU A 75 27.95 -2.37 17.77
N LEU A 76 27.11 -3.13 18.48
CA LEU A 76 26.80 -4.51 18.12
C LEU A 76 26.13 -4.59 16.76
N LEU A 77 25.20 -3.68 16.49
CA LEU A 77 24.49 -3.63 15.22
C LEU A 77 25.44 -3.31 14.05
N ARG A 78 26.34 -2.33 14.22
CA ARG A 78 27.41 -2.06 13.23
C ARG A 78 28.30 -3.27 13.02
N ASN A 79 28.84 -3.84 14.10
CA ASN A 79 29.73 -5.01 14.02
C ASN A 79 29.02 -6.23 13.42
N THR A 80 27.69 -6.31 13.56
CA THR A 80 26.89 -7.32 12.89
C THR A 80 26.83 -7.10 11.40
N LEU A 81 26.58 -5.86 10.95
CA LEU A 81 26.40 -5.55 9.53
C LEU A 81 27.72 -5.41 8.76
N GLU A 82 28.79 -4.95 9.41
CA GLU A 82 30.09 -4.72 8.80
C GLU A 82 30.78 -6.04 8.40
N LEU A 83 31.28 -6.09 7.17
CA LEU A 83 32.00 -7.24 6.61
C LEU A 83 33.49 -6.95 6.48
N GLU A 84 34.32 -7.94 6.81
CA GLU A 84 35.75 -7.93 6.50
C GLU A 84 36.00 -8.50 5.10
N GLN A 85 36.90 -7.86 4.36
CA GLN A 85 37.38 -8.39 3.09
C GLN A 85 38.65 -9.23 3.31
N THR A 86 38.65 -10.46 2.81
CA THR A 86 39.79 -11.39 2.94
C THR A 86 40.10 -12.10 1.61
N PRO A 87 41.34 -12.55 1.37
CA PRO A 87 41.64 -13.37 0.20
C PRO A 87 40.90 -14.71 0.24
N GLY A 88 40.31 -15.11 -0.88
CA GLY A 88 39.60 -16.37 -1.06
C GLY A 88 39.84 -17.00 -2.44
N LYS A 89 39.18 -18.13 -2.70
CA LYS A 89 39.27 -18.84 -3.99
C LYS A 89 37.90 -19.34 -4.43
N LEU A 90 37.60 -19.13 -5.71
CA LEU A 90 36.42 -19.72 -6.36
C LEU A 90 36.61 -21.23 -6.56
N LYS A 91 35.53 -21.94 -6.90
CA LYS A 91 35.58 -23.38 -7.24
C LYS A 91 36.51 -23.68 -8.42
N SER A 92 36.63 -22.73 -9.36
CA SER A 92 37.56 -22.78 -10.49
C SER A 92 39.04 -22.69 -10.08
N GLY A 93 39.33 -22.34 -8.82
CA GLY A 93 40.68 -22.08 -8.31
C GLY A 93 41.17 -20.64 -8.50
N ARG A 94 40.40 -19.78 -9.17
CA ARG A 94 40.70 -18.34 -9.32
C ARG A 94 40.75 -17.67 -7.95
N GLU A 95 41.83 -16.92 -7.71
CA GLU A 95 41.97 -16.08 -6.51
C GLU A 95 41.09 -14.85 -6.64
N VAL A 96 40.30 -14.59 -5.60
CA VAL A 96 39.35 -13.48 -5.51
C VAL A 96 39.34 -12.93 -4.08
N PHE A 97 38.68 -11.81 -3.87
CA PHE A 97 38.33 -11.39 -2.52
C PHE A 97 36.98 -11.97 -2.14
N VAL A 98 36.85 -12.31 -0.86
CA VAL A 98 35.61 -12.80 -0.24
C VAL A 98 35.30 -12.00 1.02
N THR A 99 34.05 -12.05 1.42
CA THR A 99 33.51 -11.40 2.61
C THR A 99 33.51 -12.35 3.80
N LYS A 100 33.79 -11.82 4.97
CA LYS A 100 33.82 -12.55 6.24
C LYS A 100 33.16 -11.69 7.32
N GLU A 101 32.43 -12.29 8.26
CA GLU A 101 31.96 -11.58 9.45
C GLU A 101 33.12 -11.13 10.35
N GLN A 102 32.83 -10.16 11.22
CA GLN A 102 33.70 -9.82 12.35
C GLN A 102 33.98 -11.05 13.23
N ASP A 103 35.18 -11.12 13.81
CA ASP A 103 35.59 -12.25 14.64
C ASP A 103 34.62 -12.50 15.80
N GLY A 104 34.01 -13.68 15.82
CA GLY A 104 33.06 -14.10 16.87
C GLY A 104 31.61 -13.68 16.64
N VAL A 105 31.31 -13.03 15.51
CA VAL A 105 29.95 -12.73 15.06
C VAL A 105 29.54 -13.71 13.98
N GLU A 106 28.32 -14.24 14.08
CA GLU A 106 27.71 -15.05 13.03
C GLU A 106 26.40 -14.38 12.60
N VAL A 107 26.13 -14.37 11.30
CA VAL A 107 24.92 -13.74 10.74
C VAL A 107 24.24 -14.68 9.76
N ARG A 108 22.92 -14.65 9.75
CA ARG A 108 22.11 -15.37 8.76
C ARG A 108 20.85 -14.58 8.39
N PRO A 109 20.23 -14.85 7.23
CA PRO A 109 18.90 -14.36 6.94
C PRO A 109 17.88 -14.90 7.93
N TYR A 110 16.88 -14.09 8.26
CA TYR A 110 15.75 -14.53 9.05
C TYR A 110 14.98 -15.62 8.27
N PRO A 111 14.65 -16.74 8.92
CA PRO A 111 14.09 -17.89 8.21
C PRO A 111 12.66 -17.67 7.72
N GLY A 112 12.31 -18.35 6.62
CA GLY A 112 10.95 -18.39 6.11
C GLY A 112 10.45 -17.08 5.52
N LEU A 113 9.14 -16.97 5.37
CA LEU A 113 8.48 -15.79 4.78
C LEU A 113 8.47 -14.59 5.71
N ASP A 114 8.44 -14.79 7.04
CA ASP A 114 8.45 -13.72 8.05
C ASP A 114 9.62 -12.74 7.80
N GLY A 115 10.80 -13.29 7.46
CA GLY A 115 12.01 -12.54 7.19
C GLY A 115 11.97 -11.67 5.94
N VAL A 116 11.06 -11.89 5.00
CA VAL A 116 10.89 -11.10 3.77
C VAL A 116 9.57 -10.32 3.76
N ALA A 117 8.60 -10.75 4.56
CA ALA A 117 7.36 -10.02 4.82
C ALA A 117 7.66 -8.69 5.51
N ALA A 118 8.60 -8.70 6.47
CA ALA A 118 9.05 -7.51 7.18
C ALA A 118 10.54 -7.54 7.51
N ILE A 119 11.14 -6.36 7.67
CA ILE A 119 12.56 -6.25 8.05
C ILE A 119 12.80 -6.49 9.54
N ASN A 120 11.78 -6.40 10.40
CA ASN A 120 11.89 -6.61 11.85
C ASN A 120 10.71 -7.47 12.39
N PRO A 121 10.53 -8.70 11.89
CA PRO A 121 9.33 -9.51 12.15
C PRO A 121 9.16 -9.94 13.61
N SER A 122 10.18 -9.77 14.46
CA SER A 122 10.13 -10.11 15.89
C SER A 122 9.91 -8.91 16.82
N GLU A 123 9.81 -7.69 16.28
CA GLU A 123 9.60 -6.48 17.08
C GLU A 123 8.12 -6.09 17.17
N GLU A 124 7.74 -5.36 18.22
CA GLU A 124 6.35 -4.93 18.45
C GLU A 124 5.79 -4.08 17.30
N VAL A 125 6.64 -3.22 16.71
CA VAL A 125 6.30 -2.39 15.56
C VAL A 125 6.96 -2.97 14.32
N MET A 126 6.21 -3.79 13.59
CA MET A 126 6.69 -4.39 12.34
C MET A 126 6.74 -3.37 11.20
N ILE A 127 7.82 -3.40 10.42
CA ILE A 127 8.05 -2.60 9.22
C ILE A 127 7.88 -3.53 8.00
N PRO A 128 6.72 -3.48 7.31
CA PRO A 128 6.42 -4.39 6.21
C PRO A 128 7.26 -4.05 4.97
N VAL A 129 7.59 -5.08 4.19
CA VAL A 129 8.18 -4.97 2.85
C VAL A 129 7.37 -5.75 1.84
N LEU A 130 7.45 -7.08 1.83
CA LEU A 130 6.66 -7.93 0.93
C LEU A 130 5.36 -8.42 1.57
N TYR A 131 4.99 -7.88 2.73
CA TYR A 131 3.82 -8.31 3.50
C TYR A 131 2.54 -8.37 2.67
N GLU A 132 2.16 -7.24 2.05
CA GLU A 132 0.92 -7.13 1.25
C GLU A 132 0.93 -8.08 0.04
N LEU A 133 2.09 -8.28 -0.58
CA LEU A 133 2.25 -9.23 -1.67
C LEU A 133 2.08 -10.68 -1.19
N ILE A 134 2.65 -11.03 -0.05
CA ILE A 134 2.50 -12.35 0.56
C ILE A 134 1.03 -12.59 0.93
N GLU A 135 0.39 -11.64 1.62
CA GLU A 135 -1.03 -11.72 1.98
C GLU A 135 -1.93 -11.91 0.75
N LYS A 136 -1.64 -11.22 -0.35
CA LYS A 136 -2.40 -11.36 -1.61
C LYS A 136 -2.27 -12.76 -2.23
N LEU A 137 -1.16 -13.45 -2.00
CA LEU A 137 -0.82 -14.70 -2.69
C LEU A 137 -0.97 -15.97 -1.82
N VAL A 138 -0.91 -15.84 -0.49
CA VAL A 138 -0.79 -16.96 0.45
C VAL A 138 -1.97 -17.94 0.42
N ASP A 139 -3.17 -17.46 0.07
CA ASP A 139 -4.39 -18.29 -0.02
C ASP A 139 -4.44 -19.15 -1.30
N ARG A 140 -3.60 -18.86 -2.29
CA ARG A 140 -3.68 -19.46 -3.63
C ARG A 140 -2.44 -20.25 -4.00
N PHE A 141 -1.29 -19.84 -3.48
CA PHE A 141 0.00 -20.37 -3.87
C PHE A 141 0.74 -20.92 -2.68
N ARG A 142 1.54 -21.94 -2.94
CA ARG A 142 2.57 -22.35 -2.00
C ARG A 142 3.70 -21.32 -2.08
N LEU A 143 3.90 -20.54 -1.02
CA LEU A 143 4.91 -19.49 -1.01
C LEU A 143 6.19 -19.97 -0.34
N GLN A 144 7.32 -19.64 -0.94
CA GLN A 144 8.65 -19.84 -0.36
C GLN A 144 9.45 -18.53 -0.47
N SER A 145 10.37 -18.31 0.48
CA SER A 145 11.34 -17.23 0.37
C SER A 145 12.66 -17.75 -0.19
N ALA A 146 13.23 -16.97 -1.12
CA ALA A 146 14.63 -17.06 -1.53
C ALA A 146 15.43 -16.07 -0.66
N SER A 147 15.50 -16.33 0.65
CA SER A 147 16.23 -15.45 1.58
C SER A 147 17.75 -15.60 1.41
N TYR A 148 18.46 -14.47 1.43
CA TYR A 148 19.92 -14.43 1.33
C TYR A 148 20.52 -13.30 2.16
N ASP A 149 21.80 -13.43 2.51
CA ASP A 149 22.53 -12.35 3.15
C ASP A 149 22.82 -11.28 2.10
N TRP A 150 21.90 -10.31 2.02
CA TRP A 150 21.94 -9.24 1.03
C TRP A 150 23.23 -8.41 1.10
N ARG A 151 23.94 -8.40 2.24
CA ARG A 151 25.19 -7.67 2.39
C ARG A 151 26.30 -8.29 1.58
N ARG A 152 26.29 -9.61 1.39
CA ARG A 152 27.35 -10.37 0.71
C ARG A 152 27.14 -10.45 -0.80
N TRP A 153 26.01 -9.97 -1.32
CA TRP A 153 25.74 -10.01 -2.75
C TRP A 153 26.80 -9.22 -3.53
N GLY A 154 27.45 -9.81 -4.52
CA GLY A 154 28.64 -9.24 -5.19
C GLY A 154 29.97 -9.91 -4.80
N ASP A 155 30.00 -10.66 -3.69
CA ASP A 155 31.05 -11.65 -3.43
C ASP A 155 30.83 -12.87 -4.35
N LEU A 156 31.74 -13.05 -5.31
CA LEU A 156 31.64 -14.13 -6.31
C LEU A 156 31.55 -15.53 -5.67
N SER A 157 32.25 -15.78 -4.56
CA SER A 157 32.20 -17.08 -3.88
C SER A 157 30.84 -17.30 -3.22
N PHE A 158 30.26 -16.24 -2.65
CA PHE A 158 28.93 -16.30 -2.07
C PHE A 158 27.87 -16.50 -3.16
N MET A 159 27.96 -15.77 -4.27
CA MET A 159 27.04 -15.86 -5.41
C MET A 159 27.04 -17.28 -6.01
N GLU A 160 28.20 -17.89 -6.27
CA GLU A 160 28.30 -19.27 -6.77
C GLU A 160 27.60 -20.28 -5.84
N CYS A 161 27.80 -20.15 -4.52
CA CYS A 161 27.18 -21.04 -3.54
C CYS A 161 25.67 -20.80 -3.44
N TYR A 162 25.23 -19.55 -3.49
CA TYR A 162 23.83 -19.21 -3.39
C TYR A 162 23.03 -19.65 -4.62
N ALA A 163 23.60 -19.54 -5.82
CA ALA A 163 22.96 -20.00 -7.05
C ALA A 163 22.65 -21.50 -7.01
N GLU A 164 23.58 -22.33 -6.52
CA GLU A 164 23.34 -23.76 -6.31
C GLU A 164 22.25 -24.02 -5.26
N SER A 165 22.25 -23.24 -4.17
CA SER A 165 21.27 -23.39 -3.11
C SER A 165 19.85 -23.07 -3.59
N LEU A 166 19.67 -21.96 -4.30
CA LEU A 166 18.36 -21.56 -4.82
C LEU A 166 17.90 -22.52 -5.93
N ALA A 167 18.81 -22.96 -6.81
CA ALA A 167 18.48 -23.96 -7.82
C ALA A 167 17.98 -25.27 -7.18
N LYS A 168 18.65 -25.73 -6.12
CA LYS A 168 18.21 -26.92 -5.36
C LYS A 168 16.82 -26.72 -4.73
N GLN A 169 16.54 -25.55 -4.17
CA GLN A 169 15.22 -25.23 -3.62
C GLN A 169 14.14 -25.28 -4.70
N VAL A 170 14.40 -24.72 -5.89
CA VAL A 170 13.48 -24.80 -7.03
C VAL A 170 13.24 -26.25 -7.46
N GLU A 171 14.29 -27.06 -7.55
CA GLU A 171 14.19 -28.48 -7.91
C GLU A 171 13.40 -29.30 -6.88
N GLU A 172 13.59 -29.01 -5.59
CA GLU A 172 12.86 -29.63 -4.49
C GLU A 172 11.37 -29.27 -4.53
N GLU A 173 11.04 -27.99 -4.75
CA GLU A 173 9.66 -27.53 -4.85
C GLU A 173 8.96 -28.05 -6.11
N PHE A 174 9.66 -28.11 -7.25
CA PHE A 174 9.16 -28.80 -8.45
C PHE A 174 8.90 -30.29 -8.18
N THR A 175 9.82 -30.96 -7.47
CA THR A 175 9.66 -32.38 -7.14
C THR A 175 8.48 -32.60 -6.18
N LEU A 176 8.25 -31.67 -5.26
CA LEU A 176 7.16 -31.75 -4.30
C LEU A 176 5.79 -31.52 -4.95
N THR A 177 5.68 -30.51 -5.80
CA THR A 177 4.40 -30.08 -6.42
C THR A 177 4.12 -30.73 -7.77
N GLN A 178 5.15 -31.27 -8.43
CA GLN A 178 5.11 -31.71 -9.83
C GLN A 178 4.69 -30.60 -10.80
N GLN A 179 4.86 -29.33 -10.42
CA GLN A 179 4.56 -28.15 -11.23
C GLN A 179 5.80 -27.25 -11.37
N PRO A 180 5.99 -26.59 -12.53
CA PRO A 180 6.98 -25.53 -12.67
C PRO A 180 6.76 -24.41 -11.64
N VAL A 181 7.87 -23.86 -11.16
CA VAL A 181 7.91 -22.83 -10.13
C VAL A 181 7.89 -21.45 -10.78
N THR A 182 7.10 -20.52 -10.24
CA THR A 182 7.21 -19.10 -10.58
C THR A 182 8.20 -18.41 -9.65
N LEU A 183 9.12 -17.61 -10.20
CA LEU A 183 10.03 -16.78 -9.41
C LEU A 183 9.59 -15.32 -9.44
N ILE A 184 9.56 -14.65 -8.30
CA ILE A 184 9.28 -13.22 -8.21
C ILE A 184 10.45 -12.54 -7.49
N GLY A 185 11.09 -11.58 -8.15
CA GLY A 185 12.14 -10.76 -7.58
C GLY A 185 11.66 -9.34 -7.37
N HIS A 186 12.04 -8.72 -6.25
CA HIS A 186 11.87 -7.29 -6.01
C HIS A 186 13.23 -6.59 -5.95
N SER A 187 13.36 -5.44 -6.62
CA SER A 187 14.55 -4.59 -6.53
C SER A 187 15.85 -5.36 -6.85
N MET A 188 16.85 -5.37 -5.94
CA MET A 188 18.08 -6.16 -6.10
C MET A 188 17.84 -7.67 -6.20
N GLY A 189 16.74 -8.20 -5.65
CA GLY A 189 16.35 -9.59 -5.81
C GLY A 189 16.16 -9.99 -7.27
N CYS A 190 15.81 -9.04 -8.14
CA CYS A 190 15.77 -9.26 -9.59
C CYS A 190 17.15 -9.63 -10.16
N SER A 191 18.20 -8.94 -9.70
CA SER A 191 19.58 -9.24 -10.13
C SER A 191 20.07 -10.60 -9.62
N VAL A 192 19.62 -10.98 -8.41
CA VAL A 192 19.88 -12.31 -7.84
C VAL A 192 19.29 -13.39 -8.70
N LEU A 193 17.99 -13.29 -8.99
CA LEU A 193 17.31 -14.25 -9.86
C LEU A 193 17.97 -14.31 -11.23
N LEU A 194 18.26 -13.17 -11.87
CA LEU A 194 18.89 -13.15 -13.18
C LEU A 194 20.26 -13.87 -13.21
N TYR A 195 21.08 -13.68 -12.17
CA TYR A 195 22.35 -14.38 -12.04
C TYR A 195 22.18 -15.89 -11.92
N VAL A 196 21.26 -16.35 -11.07
CA VAL A 196 20.97 -17.79 -10.91
C VAL A 196 20.47 -18.38 -12.23
N LEU A 197 19.52 -17.71 -12.88
CA LEU A 197 18.98 -18.13 -14.17
C LEU A 197 20.07 -18.24 -15.23
N SER A 198 20.93 -17.23 -15.35
CA SER A 198 22.06 -17.23 -16.29
C SER A 198 23.03 -18.38 -16.02
N THR A 199 23.32 -18.65 -14.74
CA THR A 199 24.23 -19.71 -14.30
C THR A 199 23.68 -21.11 -14.58
N MET A 200 22.40 -21.35 -14.30
CA MET A 200 21.76 -22.66 -14.49
C MET A 200 21.45 -22.98 -15.96
N GLY A 201 21.32 -21.95 -16.79
CA GLY A 201 21.13 -22.08 -18.23
C GLY A 201 19.72 -22.45 -18.67
N GLY A 202 19.40 -22.21 -19.94
CA GLY A 202 18.02 -22.24 -20.43
C GLY A 202 17.33 -23.61 -20.42
N ALA A 203 18.08 -24.71 -20.49
CA ALA A 203 17.49 -26.06 -20.40
C ALA A 203 16.97 -26.36 -18.99
N TRP A 204 17.69 -25.91 -17.96
CA TRP A 204 17.25 -26.02 -16.57
C TRP A 204 16.01 -25.13 -16.33
N GLN A 205 16.06 -23.88 -16.79
CA GLN A 205 14.96 -22.93 -16.62
C GLN A 205 13.65 -23.46 -17.22
N ARG A 206 13.65 -23.90 -18.48
CA ARG A 206 12.44 -24.44 -19.14
C ARG A 206 11.91 -25.72 -18.52
N LYS A 207 12.72 -26.45 -17.76
CA LYS A 207 12.29 -27.67 -17.06
C LYS A 207 11.58 -27.33 -15.76
N TYR A 208 12.09 -26.38 -14.99
CA TYR A 208 11.68 -26.16 -13.62
C TYR A 208 10.86 -24.89 -13.40
N LEU A 209 10.84 -23.96 -14.36
CA LEU A 209 10.18 -22.67 -14.24
C LEU A 209 9.14 -22.48 -15.33
N ASP A 210 8.05 -21.80 -15.00
CA ASP A 210 7.06 -21.34 -15.97
C ASP A 210 7.31 -19.88 -16.40
N GLN A 211 7.62 -19.01 -15.45
CA GLN A 211 7.83 -17.59 -15.67
C GLN A 211 8.65 -16.96 -14.54
N VAL A 212 9.14 -15.75 -14.81
CA VAL A 212 9.84 -14.90 -13.84
C VAL A 212 9.24 -13.51 -13.83
N ILE A 213 8.92 -12.99 -12.65
CA ILE A 213 8.37 -11.65 -12.47
C ILE A 213 9.43 -10.78 -11.77
N PHE A 214 9.81 -9.70 -12.41
CA PHE A 214 10.75 -8.71 -11.91
C PHE A 214 9.99 -7.44 -11.53
N ILE A 215 9.93 -7.14 -10.24
CA ILE A 215 9.32 -5.92 -9.70
C ILE A 215 10.41 -4.90 -9.42
N THR A 216 10.26 -3.71 -10.02
CA THR A 216 11.21 -2.58 -9.97
C THR A 216 12.67 -3.00 -10.10
N PRO A 217 13.04 -3.69 -11.21
CA PRO A 217 14.34 -4.34 -11.33
C PRO A 217 15.52 -3.36 -11.28
N VAL A 218 16.40 -3.50 -10.28
CA VAL A 218 17.69 -2.79 -10.21
C VAL A 218 18.80 -3.59 -10.90
N ILE A 219 18.51 -4.18 -12.07
CA ILE A 219 19.47 -5.04 -12.77
C ILE A 219 20.59 -4.21 -13.40
N MET A 220 20.28 -3.04 -13.99
CA MET A 220 21.29 -2.18 -14.60
C MET A 220 21.88 -1.15 -13.63
N GLY A 221 21.58 -1.25 -12.33
CA GLY A 221 21.94 -0.26 -11.32
C GLY A 221 21.12 1.03 -11.43
N CYS A 222 21.48 2.03 -10.62
CA CYS A 222 20.84 3.35 -10.63
C CYS A 222 21.81 4.50 -10.26
N PRO A 223 21.56 5.74 -10.73
CA PRO A 223 22.34 6.92 -10.33
C PRO A 223 22.36 7.17 -8.82
N LYS A 224 21.23 6.90 -8.12
CA LYS A 224 21.12 7.02 -6.65
C LYS A 224 22.12 6.11 -5.91
N GLY A 225 22.52 5.00 -6.51
CA GLY A 225 23.58 4.12 -6.01
C GLY A 225 24.92 4.84 -5.83
N CYS A 226 25.25 5.80 -6.71
CA CYS A 226 26.49 6.57 -6.61
C CYS A 226 26.52 7.48 -5.37
N SER A 227 25.40 8.14 -5.02
CA SER A 227 25.31 8.96 -3.80
C SER A 227 25.30 8.10 -2.53
N ALA A 228 24.59 6.97 -2.55
CA ALA A 228 24.57 6.02 -1.45
C ALA A 228 25.97 5.49 -1.15
N TYR A 229 26.77 5.28 -2.21
CA TYR A 229 28.15 4.84 -2.08
C TYR A 229 29.10 5.95 -1.59
N ALA A 230 28.98 7.18 -2.12
CA ALA A 230 29.88 8.28 -1.77
C ALA A 230 29.67 8.83 -0.34
N HIS A 231 28.42 9.07 0.03
CA HIS A 231 28.10 9.88 1.21
C HIS A 231 27.23 9.17 2.24
N ASN A 232 26.50 8.13 1.83
CA ASN A 232 25.71 7.24 2.67
C ASN A 232 24.89 7.91 3.81
N PRO A 233 24.12 8.98 3.57
CA PRO A 233 23.11 9.36 4.54
C PRO A 233 22.03 8.27 4.52
N ILE A 234 22.03 7.41 5.55
CA ILE A 234 20.93 6.47 5.79
C ILE A 234 19.59 7.20 5.64
N GLY A 235 19.51 8.45 6.10
CA GLY A 235 18.39 9.36 5.89
C GLY A 235 17.82 9.46 4.48
N ILE A 236 18.66 9.45 3.45
CA ILE A 236 18.26 9.54 2.03
C ILE A 236 17.93 8.14 1.46
N ILE A 237 18.49 7.09 2.06
CA ILE A 237 18.26 5.69 1.65
C ILE A 237 17.00 5.13 2.31
N SER A 238 16.71 5.48 3.56
CA SER A 238 15.58 4.99 4.36
C SER A 238 14.36 5.93 4.37
N GLY A 239 14.47 7.12 3.78
CA GLY A 239 13.41 8.14 3.83
C GLY A 239 13.27 8.83 5.18
N LEU A 240 14.18 8.59 6.14
CA LEU A 240 14.13 9.14 7.50
C LEU A 240 14.63 10.60 7.63
N GLY A 241 15.06 11.24 6.52
CA GLY A 241 15.64 12.59 6.55
C GLY A 241 17.04 12.64 7.17
N THR A 242 17.64 13.83 7.31
CA THR A 242 19.03 13.97 7.79
C THR A 242 19.20 13.46 9.22
N LEU A 243 20.11 12.50 9.42
CA LEU A 243 20.45 11.98 10.76
C LEU A 243 21.61 12.80 11.35
N PRO A 244 21.80 12.81 12.69
CA PRO A 244 22.98 13.41 13.29
C PRO A 244 24.27 12.84 12.70
N GLU A 245 25.25 13.70 12.40
CA GLU A 245 26.53 13.34 11.76
C GLU A 245 27.25 12.16 12.42
N GLY A 246 27.20 12.06 13.76
CA GLY A 246 27.76 10.93 14.50
C GLY A 246 27.09 9.59 14.19
N ILE A 247 25.78 9.59 13.94
CA ILE A 247 25.02 8.40 13.54
C ILE A 247 25.30 8.08 12.06
N GLU A 248 25.32 9.08 11.17
CA GLU A 248 25.65 8.85 9.76
C GLU A 248 27.05 8.26 9.56
N ASN A 249 28.06 8.83 10.24
CA ASN A 249 29.43 8.32 10.22
C ASN A 249 29.54 6.91 10.81
N PHE A 250 28.72 6.59 11.80
CA PHE A 250 28.67 5.28 12.45
C PHE A 250 28.22 4.18 11.47
N TRP A 251 27.23 4.47 10.64
CA TRP A 251 26.64 3.53 9.68
C TRP A 251 27.37 3.43 8.34
N LYS A 252 28.14 4.46 8.01
CA LYS A 252 28.93 4.54 6.78
C LYS A 252 29.76 3.26 6.56
N LYS A 253 30.51 2.82 7.57
CA LYS A 253 31.38 1.64 7.50
C LYS A 253 30.64 0.34 7.17
N ALA A 254 29.51 0.09 7.83
CA ALA A 254 28.71 -1.11 7.59
C ALA A 254 28.21 -1.17 6.13
N THR A 255 27.72 -0.04 5.60
CA THR A 255 27.16 0.00 4.24
C THR A 255 28.23 -0.15 3.17
N ILE A 256 29.35 0.56 3.29
CA ILE A 256 30.42 0.51 2.30
C ILE A 256 31.15 -0.84 2.30
N SER A 257 31.16 -1.56 3.43
CA SER A 257 31.74 -2.90 3.51
C SER A 257 30.97 -3.97 2.73
N SER A 258 29.72 -3.68 2.34
CA SER A 258 28.87 -4.58 1.58
C SER A 258 29.19 -4.52 0.08
N PRO A 259 29.60 -5.64 -0.56
CA PRO A 259 29.76 -5.69 -2.01
C PRO A 259 28.49 -5.33 -2.80
N ALA A 260 27.32 -5.46 -2.17
CA ALA A 260 26.02 -5.23 -2.81
C ALA A 260 25.89 -3.79 -3.31
N MET A 261 26.53 -2.83 -2.63
CA MET A 261 26.52 -1.42 -3.05
C MET A 261 27.11 -1.22 -4.45
N GLY A 262 28.07 -2.05 -4.87
CA GLY A 262 28.65 -1.98 -6.22
C GLY A 262 27.75 -2.58 -7.28
N CYS A 263 26.95 -3.58 -6.90
CA CYS A 263 25.93 -4.17 -7.76
C CYS A 263 24.76 -3.21 -8.02
N LEU A 264 24.64 -2.11 -7.26
CA LEU A 264 23.64 -1.06 -7.46
C LEU A 264 24.14 0.12 -8.29
N LEU A 265 25.45 0.21 -8.55
CA LEU A 265 26.01 1.25 -9.41
C LEU A 265 25.61 1.01 -10.88
N PRO A 266 25.59 2.04 -11.73
CA PRO A 266 25.27 1.87 -13.15
C PRO A 266 26.14 0.82 -13.82
N LEU A 267 25.50 -0.23 -14.35
CA LEU A 267 26.12 -1.41 -14.95
C LEU A 267 25.56 -1.66 -16.36
N THR A 268 26.36 -2.32 -17.19
CA THR A 268 25.96 -2.81 -18.52
C THR A 268 25.63 -4.30 -18.41
N VAL A 269 24.49 -4.73 -18.95
CA VAL A 269 24.04 -6.12 -18.88
C VAL A 269 24.19 -6.75 -20.25
N GLY A 270 25.11 -7.71 -20.38
CA GLY A 270 25.52 -8.19 -21.70
C GLY A 270 26.08 -7.05 -22.56
N ASP A 271 25.40 -6.76 -23.66
CA ASP A 271 25.65 -5.65 -24.60
C ASP A 271 24.62 -4.51 -24.48
N THR A 272 23.68 -4.61 -23.52
CA THR A 272 22.57 -3.67 -23.39
C THR A 272 22.94 -2.57 -22.41
N GLU A 273 22.74 -1.30 -22.83
CA GLU A 273 23.04 -0.09 -22.06
C GLU A 273 21.75 0.69 -21.76
N ALA A 274 21.45 0.96 -20.48
CA ALA A 274 20.29 1.74 -20.06
C ALA A 274 20.53 3.25 -20.08
N PHE A 275 21.78 3.66 -19.85
CA PHE A 275 22.15 5.06 -19.69
C PHE A 275 22.70 5.62 -21.00
N ASP A 276 22.41 6.88 -21.28
CA ASP A 276 23.02 7.59 -22.41
C ASP A 276 24.55 7.62 -22.21
N PRO A 277 25.35 7.12 -23.18
CA PRO A 277 26.80 7.03 -23.07
C PRO A 277 27.50 8.38 -22.95
N HIS A 278 26.83 9.49 -23.29
CA HIS A 278 27.35 10.86 -23.17
C HIS A 278 26.83 11.58 -21.94
N HIS A 279 25.75 11.09 -21.33
CA HIS A 279 25.16 11.68 -20.13
C HIS A 279 26.06 11.49 -18.91
N LYS A 280 26.28 12.56 -18.17
CA LYS A 280 27.07 12.54 -16.94
C LYS A 280 26.15 12.15 -15.78
N ILE A 281 26.42 11.02 -15.15
CA ILE A 281 25.69 10.53 -13.98
C ILE A 281 26.19 11.24 -12.72
N VAL A 282 27.50 11.40 -12.59
CA VAL A 282 28.13 12.10 -11.47
C VAL A 282 28.95 13.27 -12.01
N VAL A 283 28.82 14.44 -11.39
CA VAL A 283 29.56 15.65 -11.73
C VAL A 283 30.24 16.20 -10.48
N THR A 284 31.52 16.52 -10.60
CA THR A 284 32.30 17.29 -9.62
C THR A 284 32.83 18.55 -10.31
N PRO A 285 33.41 19.52 -9.58
CA PRO A 285 34.05 20.68 -10.20
C PRO A 285 35.19 20.31 -11.17
N GLU A 286 35.81 19.15 -10.96
CA GLU A 286 36.99 18.70 -11.72
C GLU A 286 36.63 17.75 -12.86
N ARG A 287 35.55 16.97 -12.74
CA ARG A 287 35.22 15.90 -13.70
C ARG A 287 33.74 15.55 -13.74
N GLY A 288 33.26 15.17 -14.91
CA GLY A 288 31.98 14.49 -15.09
C GLY A 288 32.18 13.03 -15.50
N TYR A 289 31.47 12.11 -14.84
CA TYR A 289 31.52 10.66 -15.05
C TYR A 289 30.23 10.18 -15.73
N THR A 290 30.37 9.51 -16.88
CA THR A 290 29.27 8.77 -17.54
C THR A 290 29.08 7.39 -16.91
N ALA A 291 28.04 6.65 -17.34
CA ALA A 291 27.86 5.24 -16.97
C ALA A 291 29.08 4.37 -17.29
N LYS A 292 29.79 4.66 -18.40
CA LYS A 292 31.01 3.94 -18.79
C LYS A 292 32.22 4.30 -17.92
N GLU A 293 32.17 5.45 -17.25
CA GLU A 293 33.25 5.99 -16.42
C GLU A 293 33.00 5.77 -14.92
N ILE A 294 32.03 4.93 -14.54
CA ILE A 294 31.72 4.65 -13.13
C ILE A 294 32.88 3.96 -12.41
N LYS A 295 33.68 3.16 -13.12
CA LYS A 295 34.89 2.56 -12.54
C LYS A 295 35.89 3.62 -12.10
N GLU A 296 36.06 4.66 -12.91
CA GLU A 296 36.91 5.79 -12.61
C GLU A 296 36.34 6.64 -11.47
N PHE A 297 35.00 6.80 -11.40
CA PHE A 297 34.34 7.43 -10.25
C PHE A 297 34.65 6.68 -8.95
N VAL A 298 34.48 5.35 -8.94
CA VAL A 298 34.81 4.52 -7.77
C VAL A 298 36.28 4.69 -7.38
N GLY A 299 37.21 4.64 -8.35
CA GLY A 299 38.63 4.80 -8.07
C GLY A 299 39.03 6.21 -7.60
N ASP A 300 38.34 7.26 -8.03
CA ASP A 300 38.59 8.63 -7.56
C ASP A 300 38.00 8.85 -6.16
N LEU A 301 36.82 8.28 -5.88
CA LEU A 301 36.21 8.26 -4.56
C LEU A 301 37.08 7.53 -3.52
N GLU A 302 37.63 6.36 -3.88
CA GLU A 302 38.55 5.61 -3.02
C GLU A 302 39.80 6.42 -2.63
N LYS A 303 40.38 7.15 -3.59
CA LYS A 303 41.54 8.02 -3.33
C LYS A 303 41.18 9.18 -2.41
N ALA A 304 40.01 9.79 -2.63
CA ALA A 304 39.55 10.95 -1.87
C ALA A 304 39.22 10.58 -0.41
N LEU A 305 38.55 9.46 -0.19
CA LEU A 305 38.14 8.99 1.14
C LEU A 305 39.24 8.21 1.89
N GLY A 306 40.30 7.77 1.23
CA GLY A 306 41.48 7.18 1.87
C GLY A 306 41.19 5.88 2.63
N LYS A 307 41.67 5.75 3.88
CA LYS A 307 41.44 4.55 4.71
C LYS A 307 39.98 4.39 5.17
N ASP A 308 39.19 5.45 5.07
CA ASP A 308 37.77 5.47 5.42
C ASP A 308 36.88 5.15 4.21
N ALA A 309 37.47 4.98 3.02
CA ALA A 309 36.82 4.39 1.86
C ALA A 309 36.78 2.86 1.99
N ALA A 310 35.65 2.23 1.68
CA ALA A 310 35.68 0.81 1.37
C ALA A 310 36.48 0.63 0.10
N ARG A 311 37.52 -0.19 0.17
CA ARG A 311 38.16 -0.72 -1.03
C ARG A 311 37.11 -1.52 -1.77
N PHE A 312 36.80 -1.10 -2.98
CA PHE A 312 35.75 -1.65 -3.80
C PHE A 312 36.33 -2.64 -4.81
N ASP A 313 37.15 -3.56 -4.30
CA ASP A 313 37.73 -4.65 -5.07
C ASP A 313 36.64 -5.58 -5.68
N PHE A 314 35.38 -5.45 -5.24
CA PHE A 314 34.23 -6.18 -5.76
C PHE A 314 33.56 -5.55 -6.99
N PHE A 315 33.66 -4.24 -7.23
CA PHE A 315 33.00 -3.61 -8.40
C PHE A 315 33.50 -4.17 -9.74
N PRO A 316 34.81 -4.41 -9.93
CA PRO A 316 35.31 -5.10 -11.12
C PRO A 316 34.67 -6.49 -11.32
N TYR A 317 34.37 -7.21 -10.24
CA TYR A 317 33.69 -8.50 -10.31
C TYR A 317 32.22 -8.34 -10.72
N ALA A 318 31.53 -7.33 -10.20
CA ALA A 318 30.17 -7.01 -10.63
C ALA A 318 30.12 -6.66 -12.13
N GLN A 319 31.03 -5.81 -12.62
CA GLN A 319 31.12 -5.51 -14.06
C GLN A 319 31.36 -6.75 -14.91
N GLU A 320 32.29 -7.62 -14.47
CA GLU A 320 32.57 -8.89 -15.15
C GLU A 320 31.32 -9.77 -15.23
N VAL A 321 30.66 -10.01 -14.10
CA VAL A 321 29.47 -10.86 -14.04
C VAL A 321 28.33 -10.29 -14.89
N TRP A 322 28.02 -9.00 -14.75
CA TRP A 322 26.91 -8.36 -15.46
C TRP A 322 27.10 -8.36 -16.97
N SER A 323 28.33 -8.21 -17.45
CA SER A 323 28.66 -8.32 -18.88
C SER A 323 28.40 -9.72 -19.47
N SER A 324 28.27 -10.74 -18.61
CA SER A 324 28.02 -12.13 -19.03
C SER A 324 26.56 -12.59 -18.87
N LEU A 325 25.72 -11.81 -18.16
CA LEU A 325 24.32 -12.17 -17.89
C LEU A 325 23.51 -12.29 -19.18
N GLN A 326 22.61 -13.27 -19.20
CA GLN A 326 21.76 -13.59 -20.35
C GLN A 326 20.29 -13.37 -19.99
N PRO A 327 19.43 -13.04 -20.97
CA PRO A 327 17.99 -13.00 -20.74
C PRO A 327 17.48 -14.36 -20.23
N PRO A 328 16.44 -14.39 -19.37
CA PRO A 328 15.78 -15.63 -19.01
C PRO A 328 15.24 -16.36 -20.25
N ALA A 329 15.30 -17.68 -20.20
CA ALA A 329 14.84 -18.59 -21.26
C ALA A 329 13.34 -18.93 -21.15
N VAL A 330 12.65 -18.33 -20.17
CA VAL A 330 11.22 -18.46 -19.88
C VAL A 330 10.56 -17.07 -19.92
N PRO A 331 9.23 -16.98 -20.13
CA PRO A 331 8.50 -15.73 -20.06
C PRO A 331 8.89 -14.88 -18.84
N SER A 332 9.19 -13.61 -19.09
CA SER A 332 9.61 -12.67 -18.05
C SER A 332 8.74 -11.43 -18.04
N HIS A 333 8.33 -10.96 -16.87
CA HIS A 333 7.43 -9.82 -16.69
C HIS A 333 8.17 -8.74 -15.89
N PHE A 334 8.21 -7.51 -16.38
CA PHE A 334 8.85 -6.37 -15.73
C PHE A 334 7.76 -5.41 -15.27
N LEU A 335 7.57 -5.30 -13.95
CA LEU A 335 6.62 -4.38 -13.33
C LEU A 335 7.41 -3.22 -12.74
N TYR A 336 7.21 -1.99 -13.21
CA TYR A 336 8.08 -0.87 -12.85
C TYR A 336 7.35 0.46 -12.72
N GLY A 337 7.84 1.33 -11.85
CA GLY A 337 7.35 2.70 -11.71
C GLY A 337 7.91 3.61 -12.82
N ARG A 338 7.07 4.54 -13.29
CA ARG A 338 7.45 5.49 -14.35
C ARG A 338 6.91 6.91 -14.15
N ASN A 339 6.19 7.17 -13.07
CA ASN A 339 5.50 8.45 -12.85
C ASN A 339 6.15 9.30 -11.74
N MET A 340 7.34 8.92 -11.28
CA MET A 340 8.08 9.66 -10.25
C MET A 340 9.34 10.30 -10.82
N ASP A 341 9.64 11.52 -10.35
CA ASP A 341 10.91 12.17 -10.60
C ASP A 341 12.04 11.36 -9.96
N THR A 342 12.91 10.81 -10.80
CA THR A 342 13.95 9.88 -10.39
C THR A 342 15.32 10.41 -10.72
N VAL A 343 16.26 10.27 -9.78
CA VAL A 343 17.63 10.79 -9.89
C VAL A 343 18.29 10.32 -11.19
N ASN A 344 18.69 11.28 -12.01
CA ASN A 344 19.43 11.04 -13.25
C ASN A 344 20.86 11.58 -13.21
N GLN A 345 21.11 12.64 -12.45
CA GLN A 345 22.43 13.24 -12.28
C GLN A 345 22.63 13.73 -10.85
N LEU A 346 23.81 13.44 -10.31
CA LEU A 346 24.31 13.90 -9.02
C LEU A 346 25.44 14.89 -9.24
N THR A 347 25.45 15.97 -8.45
CA THR A 347 26.49 17.00 -8.50
C THR A 347 27.06 17.22 -7.11
N PHE A 348 28.37 16.98 -6.98
CA PHE A 348 29.16 17.31 -5.79
C PHE A 348 29.74 18.72 -5.94
N GLU A 349 29.73 19.47 -4.84
CA GLU A 349 30.34 20.80 -4.72
C GLU A 349 31.86 20.73 -4.64
N THR A 350 32.41 19.62 -4.11
CA THR A 350 33.85 19.39 -4.00
C THR A 350 34.27 18.12 -4.74
N ALA A 351 35.56 18.03 -5.07
CA ALA A 351 36.14 16.82 -5.68
C ALA A 351 36.62 15.79 -4.65
N ASP A 352 36.47 16.08 -3.34
CA ASP A 352 36.80 15.15 -2.25
C ASP A 352 35.61 14.26 -1.82
N PHE A 353 34.42 14.48 -2.42
CA PHE A 353 33.19 13.74 -2.17
C PHE A 353 32.75 13.73 -0.70
N GLN A 354 33.20 14.71 0.09
CA GLN A 354 32.80 14.85 1.49
C GLN A 354 31.48 15.60 1.65
N ASP A 355 30.99 16.27 0.61
CA ASP A 355 29.71 16.96 0.62
C ASP A 355 28.52 16.05 0.25
N ILE A 356 27.32 16.40 0.74
CA ILE A 356 26.08 15.76 0.30
C ILE A 356 25.83 16.18 -1.16
N PRO A 357 25.81 15.23 -2.13
CA PRO A 357 25.58 15.59 -3.52
C PRO A 357 24.18 16.15 -3.73
N LYS A 358 24.07 17.18 -4.55
CA LYS A 358 22.80 17.71 -5.02
C LYS A 358 22.29 16.88 -6.19
N ILE A 359 20.98 16.62 -6.22
CA ILE A 359 20.34 16.06 -7.41
C ILE A 359 20.14 17.22 -8.40
N SER A 360 20.82 17.16 -9.53
CA SER A 360 20.82 18.24 -10.53
C SER A 360 19.94 17.93 -11.73
N GLN A 361 19.58 16.65 -11.96
CA GLN A 361 18.64 16.25 -12.99
C GLN A 361 17.80 15.07 -12.56
N TYR A 362 16.54 15.09 -12.99
CA TYR A 362 15.56 14.03 -12.80
C TYR A 362 15.06 13.52 -14.16
N VAL A 363 14.65 12.26 -14.18
CA VAL A 363 13.96 11.59 -15.30
C VAL A 363 12.83 10.72 -14.75
N PRO A 364 11.86 10.30 -15.57
CA PRO A 364 10.81 9.38 -15.14
C PRO A 364 11.33 8.06 -14.56
N GLY A 365 10.68 7.57 -13.51
CA GLY A 365 10.99 6.30 -12.83
C GLY A 365 10.13 6.10 -11.58
N ASP A 366 10.70 5.50 -10.54
CA ASP A 366 10.05 5.18 -9.26
C ASP A 366 10.65 5.93 -8.04
N GLY A 367 11.44 6.98 -8.28
CA GLY A 367 12.18 7.74 -7.27
C GLY A 367 13.56 7.16 -6.94
N THR A 368 13.87 5.92 -7.36
CA THR A 368 15.18 5.29 -7.18
C THR A 368 15.77 4.75 -8.49
N VAL A 369 14.99 4.01 -9.28
CA VAL A 369 15.36 3.40 -10.55
C VAL A 369 14.65 4.12 -11.69
N THR A 370 15.40 4.46 -12.74
CA THR A 370 14.84 5.13 -13.91
C THR A 370 13.98 4.15 -14.72
N ALA A 371 12.87 4.62 -15.27
CA ALA A 371 12.00 3.83 -16.14
C ALA A 371 12.78 3.24 -17.34
N ALA A 372 13.71 4.04 -17.88
CA ALA A 372 14.59 3.64 -18.97
C ALA A 372 15.44 2.40 -18.67
N SER A 373 15.75 2.11 -17.39
CA SER A 373 16.49 0.91 -16.99
C SER A 373 15.73 -0.38 -17.35
N ALA A 374 14.44 -0.43 -17.01
CA ALA A 374 13.57 -1.56 -17.33
C ALA A 374 13.28 -1.63 -18.84
N GLU A 375 12.94 -0.49 -19.45
CA GLU A 375 12.52 -0.41 -20.86
C GLU A 375 13.63 -0.79 -21.83
N ARG A 376 14.86 -0.30 -21.61
CA ARG A 376 15.99 -0.59 -22.51
C ARG A 376 16.51 -2.01 -22.33
N LEU A 377 16.51 -2.53 -21.10
CA LEU A 377 16.89 -3.92 -20.85
C LEU A 377 15.92 -4.86 -21.57
N GLN A 378 14.62 -4.60 -21.46
CA GLN A 378 13.60 -5.37 -22.14
C GLN A 378 13.75 -5.29 -23.67
N ALA A 379 13.94 -4.10 -24.23
CA ALA A 379 14.14 -3.93 -25.67
C ALA A 379 15.33 -4.75 -26.18
N GLY A 380 16.49 -4.63 -25.52
CA GLY A 380 17.71 -5.38 -25.88
C GLY A 380 17.55 -6.89 -25.74
N TRP A 381 16.74 -7.36 -24.78
CA TRP A 381 16.45 -8.79 -24.62
C TRP A 381 15.46 -9.32 -25.66
N VAL A 382 14.44 -8.54 -26.04
CA VAL A 382 13.51 -8.91 -27.11
C VAL A 382 14.20 -8.97 -28.46
N GLU A 383 15.15 -8.06 -28.74
CA GLU A 383 15.99 -8.13 -29.95
C GLU A 383 16.79 -9.43 -30.05
N LYS A 384 17.14 -10.02 -28.90
CA LYS A 384 17.80 -11.34 -28.81
C LYS A 384 16.83 -12.53 -28.82
N GLY A 385 15.53 -12.28 -29.02
CA GLY A 385 14.49 -13.30 -29.10
C GLY A 385 13.96 -13.78 -27.74
N ALA A 386 14.23 -13.06 -26.64
CA ALA A 386 13.65 -13.38 -25.33
C ALA A 386 12.18 -12.93 -25.23
N SER A 387 11.37 -13.66 -24.47
CA SER A 387 9.97 -13.32 -24.22
C SER A 387 9.86 -12.46 -22.95
N VAL A 388 9.87 -11.13 -23.11
CA VAL A 388 9.88 -10.18 -22.00
C VAL A 388 8.77 -9.15 -22.15
N PHE A 389 7.90 -9.03 -21.15
CA PHE A 389 6.75 -8.14 -21.11
C PHE A 389 7.00 -6.95 -20.16
N LEU A 390 6.57 -5.76 -20.56
CA LEU A 390 6.67 -4.54 -19.75
C LEU A 390 5.29 -4.14 -19.22
N HIS A 391 5.26 -3.81 -17.93
CA HIS A 391 4.10 -3.35 -17.19
C HIS A 391 4.49 -2.10 -16.38
N GLY A 392 4.32 -0.94 -17.00
CA GLY A 392 4.60 0.35 -16.36
C GLY A 392 3.44 0.79 -15.45
N ALA A 393 3.77 1.46 -14.34
CA ALA A 393 2.77 2.03 -13.45
C ALA A 393 1.74 2.90 -14.22
N PRO A 394 0.42 2.71 -13.98
CA PRO A 394 -0.63 3.48 -14.66
C PRO A 394 -0.48 4.99 -14.44
N PRO A 395 -0.96 5.84 -15.37
CA PRO A 395 -0.95 7.30 -15.17
C PRO A 395 -1.60 7.70 -13.83
N GLY A 396 -0.96 8.62 -13.10
CA GLY A 396 -1.42 9.07 -11.78
C GLY A 396 -1.02 8.17 -10.60
N CYS A 397 -0.38 7.04 -10.86
CA CYS A 397 0.18 6.17 -9.83
C CYS A 397 1.61 6.60 -9.51
N HIS A 398 1.79 7.32 -8.40
CA HIS A 398 3.06 7.93 -7.96
C HIS A 398 3.73 7.14 -6.82
N ASP A 399 3.64 5.81 -6.87
CA ASP A 399 4.23 4.98 -5.81
C ASP A 399 5.75 4.97 -5.92
N GLU A 400 6.40 5.05 -4.77
CA GLU A 400 7.85 5.02 -4.64
C GLU A 400 8.39 3.59 -4.74
N HIS A 401 9.68 3.47 -5.07
CA HIS A 401 10.38 2.19 -5.23
C HIS A 401 10.11 1.16 -4.13
N LEU A 402 10.02 1.58 -2.86
CA LEU A 402 9.79 0.68 -1.72
C LEU A 402 8.31 0.37 -1.48
N THR A 403 7.39 1.26 -1.86
CA THR A 403 5.95 1.12 -1.57
C THR A 403 5.17 0.51 -2.74
N ILE A 404 5.75 0.49 -3.94
CA ILE A 404 5.13 -0.05 -5.16
C ILE A 404 4.72 -1.53 -5.06
N VAL A 405 5.41 -2.32 -4.23
CA VAL A 405 5.08 -3.74 -3.97
C VAL A 405 3.76 -3.92 -3.22
N SER A 406 3.27 -2.86 -2.57
CA SER A 406 1.98 -2.82 -1.87
C SER A 406 0.89 -2.13 -2.68
N SER A 407 1.19 -1.67 -3.90
CA SER A 407 0.24 -0.92 -4.72
C SER A 407 -0.88 -1.81 -5.26
N PRO A 408 -2.15 -1.36 -5.21
CA PRO A 408 -3.28 -2.16 -5.69
C PRO A 408 -3.12 -2.63 -7.14
N TRP A 409 -2.68 -1.76 -8.04
CA TRP A 409 -2.50 -2.12 -9.47
C TRP A 409 -1.46 -3.25 -9.64
N LEU A 410 -0.39 -3.23 -8.85
CA LEU A 410 0.67 -4.22 -8.91
C LEU A 410 0.20 -5.53 -8.30
N LEU A 411 -0.44 -5.48 -7.13
CA LEU A 411 -0.98 -6.65 -6.45
C LEU A 411 -2.04 -7.36 -7.29
N ASP A 412 -2.90 -6.59 -7.96
CA ASP A 412 -3.89 -7.12 -8.88
C ASP A 412 -3.25 -7.69 -10.14
N LEU A 413 -2.27 -7.00 -10.73
CA LEU A 413 -1.54 -7.49 -11.89
C LEU A 413 -0.77 -8.79 -11.58
N VAL A 414 -0.02 -8.87 -10.47
CA VAL A 414 0.68 -10.11 -10.09
C VAL A 414 -0.33 -11.22 -9.83
N SER A 415 -1.49 -10.92 -9.23
CA SER A 415 -2.56 -11.91 -9.06
C SER A 415 -3.18 -12.39 -10.37
N VAL A 416 -3.23 -11.53 -11.40
CA VAL A 416 -3.78 -11.81 -12.73
C VAL A 416 -2.75 -12.49 -13.64
N ASP A 417 -1.50 -12.06 -13.62
CA ASP A 417 -0.39 -12.69 -14.34
C ASP A 417 -0.09 -14.09 -13.77
N LEU A 418 -0.31 -14.30 -12.46
CA LEU A 418 -0.32 -15.65 -11.88
C LEU A 418 -1.60 -16.43 -12.21
N LYS A 419 -2.72 -15.77 -12.56
CA LYS A 419 -3.91 -16.39 -13.16
C LYS A 419 -3.73 -16.74 -14.64
N LEU A 420 -2.65 -16.34 -15.31
CA LEU A 420 -2.35 -16.78 -16.68
C LEU A 420 -2.03 -18.28 -16.79
N GLU A 421 -2.17 -19.04 -15.70
CA GLU A 421 -2.68 -20.43 -15.73
C GLU A 421 -4.07 -20.59 -16.40
N ALA A 422 -4.63 -19.55 -17.01
CA ALA A 422 -5.54 -19.63 -18.15
C ALA A 422 -4.83 -20.16 -19.41
N ASP A 423 -4.12 -21.27 -19.24
CA ASP A 423 -3.56 -22.21 -20.21
C ASP A 423 -4.62 -22.83 -21.17
N ARG A 424 -5.81 -22.23 -21.29
CA ARG A 424 -6.82 -22.59 -22.28
C ARG A 424 -6.98 -21.56 -23.40
N PHE A 425 -6.78 -20.26 -23.12
CA PHE A 425 -6.97 -19.24 -24.15
C PHE A 425 -5.74 -19.12 -25.04
N TRP A 426 -4.55 -18.93 -24.45
CA TRP A 426 -3.34 -18.70 -25.25
C TRP A 426 -2.80 -19.97 -25.92
N ASN A 427 -2.94 -21.15 -25.31
CA ASN A 427 -2.59 -22.40 -25.96
C ASN A 427 -3.52 -22.71 -27.15
N GLY A 428 -4.83 -22.44 -27.03
CA GLY A 428 -5.78 -22.58 -28.15
C GLY A 428 -5.60 -21.50 -29.23
N PHE A 429 -5.24 -20.27 -28.83
CA PHE A 429 -4.99 -19.16 -29.75
C PHE A 429 -3.65 -19.31 -30.48
N ASP A 430 -2.59 -19.79 -29.81
CA ASP A 430 -1.31 -20.09 -30.44
C ASP A 430 -1.42 -21.32 -31.35
N GLU A 431 -2.17 -22.39 -30.97
CA GLU A 431 -2.47 -23.51 -31.88
C GLU A 431 -3.26 -23.06 -33.12
N TYR A 432 -4.23 -22.16 -32.96
CA TYR A 432 -4.99 -21.57 -34.07
C TYR A 432 -4.10 -20.69 -34.97
N LEU A 433 -3.25 -19.83 -34.40
CA LEU A 433 -2.34 -18.99 -35.15
C LEU A 433 -1.25 -19.80 -35.87
N GLU A 434 -0.81 -20.91 -35.27
CA GLU A 434 0.15 -21.84 -35.86
C GLU A 434 -0.47 -22.61 -37.05
N GLN A 435 -1.78 -22.89 -36.99
CA GLN A 435 -2.55 -23.46 -38.12
C GLN A 435 -2.93 -22.43 -39.19
N ALA A 436 -3.21 -21.17 -38.81
CA ALA A 436 -3.71 -20.15 -39.74
C ALA A 436 -2.61 -19.31 -40.40
N HIS A 437 -1.53 -18.94 -39.69
CA HIS A 437 -0.54 -17.96 -40.16
C HIS A 437 0.88 -18.15 -39.56
N PRO A 438 1.75 -18.99 -40.15
CA PRO A 438 3.11 -19.16 -39.67
C PRO A 438 4.02 -17.94 -39.98
N GLY A 439 4.80 -17.48 -38.99
CA GLY A 439 5.91 -16.51 -39.16
C GLY A 439 5.62 -15.07 -38.70
N HIS A 440 6.37 -14.09 -39.25
CA HIS A 440 6.49 -12.68 -38.81
C HIS A 440 5.16 -11.95 -38.52
N ARG A 441 4.03 -12.39 -39.08
CA ARG A 441 2.68 -11.86 -38.82
C ARG A 441 2.14 -12.18 -37.41
N ARG A 442 2.61 -13.25 -36.76
CA ARG A 442 2.26 -13.65 -35.38
C ARG A 442 2.68 -12.60 -34.35
N GLN A 443 3.88 -12.05 -34.51
CA GLN A 443 4.44 -11.05 -33.59
C GLN A 443 3.70 -9.71 -33.71
N LEU A 444 3.31 -9.33 -34.94
CA LEU A 444 2.63 -8.07 -35.22
C LEU A 444 1.23 -8.04 -34.59
N LEU A 445 0.43 -9.10 -34.79
CA LEU A 445 -0.92 -9.21 -34.22
C LEU A 445 -0.91 -9.28 -32.69
N ARG A 446 0.07 -9.97 -32.10
CA ARG A 446 0.27 -10.00 -30.65
C ARG A 446 0.63 -8.62 -30.10
N ASN A 447 1.50 -7.88 -30.79
CA ASN A 447 1.90 -6.53 -30.39
C ASN A 447 0.75 -5.51 -30.54
N GLU A 448 -0.04 -5.59 -31.61
CA GLU A 448 -1.21 -4.72 -31.83
C GLU A 448 -2.33 -4.97 -30.80
N PHE A 449 -2.55 -6.22 -30.39
CA PHE A 449 -3.51 -6.55 -29.33
C PHE A 449 -3.03 -6.07 -27.94
N MET A 450 -1.72 -6.15 -27.68
CA MET A 450 -1.13 -5.59 -26.45
C MET A 450 -1.19 -4.05 -26.45
N GLU A 451 -1.05 -3.39 -27.60
CA GLU A 451 -1.29 -1.95 -27.73
C GLU A 451 -2.76 -1.57 -27.50
N PHE A 452 -3.72 -2.37 -27.97
CA PHE A 452 -5.14 -2.20 -27.66
C PHE A 452 -5.43 -2.28 -26.16
N HIS A 453 -4.89 -3.30 -25.48
CA HIS A 453 -5.06 -3.46 -24.03
C HIS A 453 -4.38 -2.33 -23.24
N ARG A 454 -3.22 -1.87 -23.71
CA ARG A 454 -2.52 -0.71 -23.13
C ARG A 454 -3.32 0.59 -23.32
N GLY A 455 -3.92 0.79 -24.51
CA GLY A 455 -4.79 1.93 -24.81
C GLY A 455 -6.04 2.01 -23.95
N MET A 456 -6.67 0.86 -23.63
CA MET A 456 -7.83 0.83 -22.71
C MET A 456 -7.48 1.29 -21.29
N VAL A 457 -6.26 0.99 -20.82
CA VAL A 457 -5.80 1.32 -19.46
C VAL A 457 -5.28 2.76 -19.38
N GLU A 458 -4.68 3.28 -20.46
CA GLU A 458 -3.99 4.57 -20.46
C GLU A 458 -4.87 5.77 -20.89
N ASN A 459 -5.90 5.59 -21.74
CA ASN A 459 -6.75 6.72 -22.18
C ASN A 459 -8.17 6.29 -22.63
N PRO A 460 -9.24 6.64 -21.89
CA PRO A 460 -10.60 6.16 -22.17
C PRO A 460 -11.35 7.04 -23.19
N ASN A 461 -10.69 7.46 -24.28
CA ASN A 461 -11.34 8.27 -25.31
C ASN A 461 -12.16 7.37 -26.26
N LEU A 462 -13.48 7.37 -26.05
CA LEU A 462 -14.45 6.49 -26.71
C LEU A 462 -14.44 6.58 -28.25
N ASP A 463 -14.21 7.76 -28.81
CA ASP A 463 -14.30 7.97 -30.27
C ASP A 463 -13.11 7.32 -31.02
N GLU A 464 -11.93 7.26 -30.40
CA GLU A 464 -10.73 6.63 -30.96
C GLU A 464 -10.78 5.10 -30.82
N LEU A 465 -11.39 4.61 -29.73
CA LEU A 465 -11.65 3.19 -29.50
C LEU A 465 -12.70 2.63 -30.46
N GLU A 466 -13.76 3.38 -30.75
CA GLU A 466 -14.76 3.00 -31.76
C GLU A 466 -14.14 2.95 -33.17
N ASP A 467 -13.30 3.92 -33.54
CA ASP A 467 -12.65 3.95 -34.86
C ASP A 467 -11.62 2.81 -35.04
N LEU A 468 -10.88 2.45 -33.98
CA LEU A 468 -9.92 1.34 -34.01
C LEU A 468 -10.60 -0.03 -33.97
N ALA A 469 -11.63 -0.21 -33.14
CA ALA A 469 -12.44 -1.43 -33.12
C ALA A 469 -13.11 -1.67 -34.49
N LYS A 470 -13.55 -0.59 -35.13
CA LYS A 470 -14.09 -0.62 -36.50
C LYS A 470 -13.02 -0.97 -37.53
N LYS A 471 -11.80 -0.45 -37.43
CA LYS A 471 -10.68 -0.85 -38.31
C LYS A 471 -10.32 -2.32 -38.17
N ILE A 472 -10.29 -2.85 -36.94
CA ILE A 472 -10.03 -4.26 -36.69
C ILE A 472 -11.17 -5.12 -37.28
N HIS A 473 -12.42 -4.73 -37.04
CA HIS A 473 -13.60 -5.38 -37.62
C HIS A 473 -13.59 -5.37 -39.15
N ASP A 474 -13.30 -4.22 -39.76
CA ASP A 474 -13.24 -4.04 -41.22
C ASP A 474 -12.06 -4.83 -41.83
N TYR A 475 -10.93 -4.92 -41.12
CA TYR A 475 -9.76 -5.72 -41.52
C TYR A 475 -10.07 -7.22 -41.56
N PHE A 476 -10.77 -7.74 -40.55
CA PHE A 476 -11.23 -9.13 -40.53
C PHE A 476 -12.29 -9.41 -41.59
N GLN A 477 -13.23 -8.49 -41.82
CA GLN A 477 -14.21 -8.63 -42.90
C GLN A 477 -13.58 -8.61 -44.29
N GLU A 478 -12.56 -7.77 -44.54
CA GLU A 478 -11.88 -7.73 -45.83
C GLU A 478 -11.11 -9.01 -46.15
N ASP A 479 -10.40 -9.57 -45.17
CA ASP A 479 -9.62 -10.80 -45.38
C ASP A 479 -10.51 -12.04 -45.47
N GLU A 480 -11.64 -12.07 -44.76
CA GLU A 480 -12.66 -13.12 -44.92
C GLU A 480 -13.43 -12.99 -46.24
N MET A 481 -13.74 -11.78 -46.71
CA MET A 481 -14.32 -11.59 -48.04
C MET A 481 -13.35 -12.04 -49.14
N LYS A 482 -12.05 -11.75 -49.01
CA LYS A 482 -11.03 -12.22 -49.96
C LYS A 482 -10.93 -13.75 -49.95
N ARG A 483 -11.05 -14.38 -48.76
CA ARG A 483 -11.03 -15.85 -48.62
C ARG A 483 -12.30 -16.50 -49.17
N ALA A 484 -13.47 -15.89 -48.94
CA ALA A 484 -14.76 -16.34 -49.47
C ALA A 484 -14.84 -16.19 -51.00
N VAL A 485 -14.28 -15.10 -51.55
CA VAL A 485 -14.15 -14.91 -53.02
C VAL A 485 -13.18 -15.94 -53.61
N GLN A 486 -12.04 -16.21 -52.97
CA GLN A 486 -11.11 -17.25 -53.42
C GLN A 486 -11.72 -18.66 -53.36
N LEU A 487 -12.50 -18.97 -52.33
CA LEU A 487 -13.22 -20.24 -52.20
C LEU A 487 -14.36 -20.35 -53.22
N ALA A 488 -15.07 -19.27 -53.51
CA ALA A 488 -16.11 -19.21 -54.54
C ALA A 488 -15.52 -19.33 -55.96
N GLU A 489 -14.37 -18.71 -56.22
CA GLU A 489 -13.61 -18.84 -57.47
C GLU A 489 -13.05 -20.26 -57.64
N ALA A 490 -12.55 -20.88 -56.56
CA ALA A 490 -12.09 -22.27 -56.57
C ALA A 490 -13.25 -23.26 -56.80
N ALA A 491 -14.42 -23.02 -56.19
CA ALA A 491 -15.63 -23.82 -56.41
C ALA A 491 -16.18 -23.64 -57.84
N SER A 492 -16.12 -22.43 -58.40
CA SER A 492 -16.53 -22.14 -59.78
C SER A 492 -15.56 -22.74 -60.81
N ALA A 493 -14.26 -22.82 -60.50
CA ALA A 493 -13.25 -23.43 -61.36
C ALA A 493 -13.31 -24.97 -61.36
N ALA A 494 -13.82 -25.57 -60.27
CA ALA A 494 -13.92 -27.01 -60.10
C ALA A 494 -15.11 -27.68 -60.84
N GLY A 495 -16.01 -26.90 -61.45
CA GLY A 495 -17.02 -27.37 -62.40
C GLY A 495 -17.76 -28.66 -61.98
N ALA A 496 -18.49 -28.64 -60.86
CA ALA A 496 -19.21 -29.81 -60.38
C ALA A 496 -20.72 -29.55 -60.33
N ASP A 497 -21.42 -30.13 -61.31
CA ASP A 497 -22.84 -30.41 -61.27
C ASP A 497 -23.13 -31.44 -60.16
N SER A 498 -24.35 -31.36 -59.65
CA SER A 498 -24.94 -32.12 -58.57
C SER A 498 -24.55 -33.60 -58.45
N SER A 499 -24.39 -34.02 -57.19
CA SER A 499 -24.32 -35.39 -56.65
C SER A 499 -22.97 -36.11 -56.68
N GLN A 500 -22.35 -36.11 -55.50
CA GLN A 500 -21.23 -36.95 -55.00
C GLN A 500 -19.83 -36.68 -55.59
N ASN A 501 -18.90 -36.19 -54.74
CA ASN A 501 -17.51 -36.67 -54.75
C ASN A 501 -16.65 -36.28 -53.50
N SER A 502 -16.19 -37.32 -52.81
CA SER A 502 -14.82 -37.66 -52.32
C SER A 502 -13.80 -36.68 -51.73
N THR A 503 -14.07 -35.41 -51.43
CA THR A 503 -13.08 -34.54 -50.73
C THR A 503 -13.43 -34.19 -49.28
N GLY A 504 -14.55 -34.66 -48.75
CA GLY A 504 -14.87 -34.51 -47.33
C GLY A 504 -15.03 -33.06 -46.85
N LEU A 505 -15.26 -32.11 -47.76
CA LEU A 505 -15.58 -30.72 -47.44
C LEU A 505 -17.08 -30.51 -47.62
N ASP A 506 -17.81 -30.55 -46.51
CA ASP A 506 -19.21 -30.16 -46.46
C ASP A 506 -19.26 -28.63 -46.29
N VAL A 507 -19.32 -27.93 -47.42
CA VAL A 507 -19.32 -26.45 -47.48
C VAL A 507 -20.45 -25.86 -46.61
N ALA A 508 -21.52 -26.63 -46.34
CA ALA A 508 -22.60 -26.20 -45.45
C ALA A 508 -22.24 -26.34 -43.96
N SER A 509 -21.42 -27.32 -43.56
CA SER A 509 -20.93 -27.41 -42.17
C SER A 509 -19.85 -26.37 -41.88
N ASP A 510 -18.97 -26.10 -42.85
CA ASP A 510 -17.88 -25.13 -42.68
C ASP A 510 -18.41 -23.68 -42.63
N LEU A 511 -19.48 -23.38 -43.38
CA LEU A 511 -20.21 -22.10 -43.25
C LEU A 511 -21.00 -21.99 -41.94
N ALA A 512 -21.46 -23.11 -41.37
CA ALA A 512 -22.12 -23.14 -40.07
C ALA A 512 -21.12 -22.98 -38.91
N GLU A 513 -19.91 -23.55 -39.04
CA GLU A 513 -18.79 -23.34 -38.11
C GLU A 513 -18.27 -21.89 -38.14
N LEU A 514 -18.22 -21.25 -39.31
CA LEU A 514 -17.87 -19.83 -39.42
C LEU A 514 -18.92 -18.92 -38.74
N GLY A 515 -20.22 -19.26 -38.85
CA GLY A 515 -21.28 -18.54 -38.15
C GLY A 515 -21.21 -18.66 -36.62
N THR A 516 -20.88 -19.85 -36.11
CA THR A 516 -20.69 -20.07 -34.66
C THR A 516 -19.39 -19.47 -34.13
N LEU A 517 -18.34 -19.39 -34.95
CA LEU A 517 -17.08 -18.70 -34.60
C LEU A 517 -17.24 -17.18 -34.53
N GLN A 518 -18.04 -16.59 -35.44
CA GLN A 518 -18.38 -15.18 -35.42
C GLN A 518 -19.22 -14.81 -34.17
N GLU A 519 -20.13 -15.69 -33.77
CA GLU A 519 -20.90 -15.56 -32.52
C GLU A 519 -20.02 -15.73 -31.28
N ALA A 520 -19.10 -16.70 -31.27
CA ALA A 520 -18.22 -16.94 -30.13
C ALA A 520 -17.27 -15.78 -29.87
N PHE A 521 -16.63 -15.23 -30.91
CA PHE A 521 -15.73 -14.08 -30.77
C PHE A 521 -16.48 -12.81 -30.35
N SER A 522 -17.65 -12.56 -30.95
CA SER A 522 -18.49 -11.41 -30.60
C SER A 522 -19.01 -11.50 -29.16
N ASN A 523 -19.38 -12.69 -28.69
CA ASN A 523 -19.87 -12.92 -27.33
C ASN A 523 -18.74 -12.79 -26.29
N SER A 524 -17.54 -13.30 -26.57
CA SER A 524 -16.39 -13.16 -25.67
C SER A 524 -15.90 -11.71 -25.58
N PHE A 525 -15.88 -10.98 -26.70
CA PHE A 525 -15.49 -9.57 -26.74
C PHE A 525 -16.51 -8.65 -26.04
N LEU A 526 -17.82 -8.90 -26.21
CA LEU A 526 -18.86 -8.17 -25.46
C LEU A 526 -18.85 -8.48 -23.96
N MET A 527 -18.58 -9.72 -23.56
CA MET A 527 -18.51 -10.11 -22.15
C MET A 527 -17.36 -9.39 -21.42
N ILE A 528 -16.21 -9.22 -22.08
CA ILE A 528 -15.08 -8.45 -21.53
C ILE A 528 -15.47 -6.97 -21.36
N LEU A 529 -16.11 -6.36 -22.36
CA LEU A 529 -16.60 -4.98 -22.29
C LEU A 529 -17.64 -4.77 -21.18
N VAL A 530 -18.55 -5.73 -20.96
CA VAL A 530 -19.61 -5.63 -19.93
C VAL A 530 -19.05 -5.84 -18.52
N THR A 531 -18.05 -6.71 -18.37
CA THR A 531 -17.40 -6.99 -17.08
C THR A 531 -16.54 -5.80 -16.61
N GLU A 532 -15.90 -5.09 -17.55
CA GLU A 532 -15.05 -3.92 -17.28
C GLU A 532 -15.85 -2.61 -17.08
N LEU A 533 -16.98 -2.42 -17.77
CA LEU A 533 -17.71 -1.13 -17.76
C LEU A 533 -18.75 -0.98 -16.62
N GLY A 534 -19.13 -2.07 -15.94
CA GLY A 534 -20.16 -2.07 -14.89
C GLY A 534 -21.58 -1.73 -15.39
N ASP A 535 -22.61 -1.98 -14.57
CA ASP A 535 -24.00 -1.69 -14.96
C ASP A 535 -24.29 -0.17 -14.91
N GLY A 536 -24.25 0.44 -16.09
CA GLY A 536 -24.53 1.86 -16.28
C GLY A 536 -24.98 2.20 -17.70
N PRO A 537 -25.29 3.48 -17.98
CA PRO A 537 -25.72 3.94 -19.31
C PRO A 537 -24.72 3.59 -20.43
N ARG A 538 -23.45 3.41 -20.08
CA ARG A 538 -22.32 3.08 -20.95
C ARG A 538 -22.35 1.63 -21.45
N ALA A 539 -22.59 0.65 -20.57
CA ALA A 539 -22.81 -0.74 -20.95
C ALA A 539 -24.03 -0.89 -21.88
N ARG A 540 -25.10 -0.10 -21.63
CA ARG A 540 -26.33 -0.12 -22.45
C ARG A 540 -26.16 0.51 -23.84
N ALA A 541 -25.13 1.33 -24.06
CA ALA A 541 -24.80 1.89 -25.37
C ALA A 541 -24.02 0.88 -26.22
N ALA A 542 -23.03 0.20 -25.63
CA ALA A 542 -22.30 -0.91 -26.27
C ALA A 542 -23.26 -2.06 -26.69
N PHE A 543 -24.27 -2.37 -25.88
CA PHE A 543 -25.31 -3.36 -26.22
C PHE A 543 -26.18 -3.00 -27.43
N LYS A 544 -26.29 -1.71 -27.81
CA LYS A 544 -27.08 -1.29 -29.00
C LYS A 544 -26.35 -1.54 -30.31
N LEU A 545 -25.05 -1.82 -30.27
CA LEU A 545 -24.19 -2.06 -31.43
C LEU A 545 -24.08 -3.55 -31.78
N SER A 546 -24.66 -4.45 -30.96
CA SER A 546 -24.64 -5.90 -31.21
C SER A 546 -25.71 -6.34 -32.24
N PRO A 547 -25.40 -7.25 -33.18
CA PRO A 547 -26.38 -7.77 -34.15
C PRO A 547 -27.30 -8.86 -33.56
N VAL A 548 -27.12 -9.28 -32.30
CA VAL A 548 -27.83 -10.43 -31.72
C VAL A 548 -29.23 -10.05 -31.23
N SER A 549 -30.21 -10.91 -31.50
CA SER A 549 -31.61 -10.72 -31.15
C SER A 549 -31.79 -10.55 -29.63
N LYS A 550 -32.57 -9.54 -29.22
CA LYS A 550 -32.87 -9.22 -27.80
C LYS A 550 -33.43 -10.37 -26.97
N ARG A 551 -33.80 -11.51 -27.57
CA ARG A 551 -34.54 -12.58 -26.90
C ARG A 551 -33.63 -13.65 -26.27
N ASP A 552 -32.40 -13.81 -26.76
CA ASP A 552 -31.53 -14.92 -26.35
C ASP A 552 -30.59 -14.53 -25.18
N VAL A 553 -30.31 -13.24 -25.02
CA VAL A 553 -29.48 -12.72 -23.91
C VAL A 553 -30.23 -12.69 -22.57
N TRP A 554 -31.55 -12.52 -22.60
CA TRP A 554 -32.35 -12.42 -21.36
C TRP A 554 -32.60 -13.77 -20.68
N SER A 555 -32.49 -14.90 -21.38
CA SER A 555 -32.66 -16.21 -20.74
C SER A 555 -31.41 -16.70 -20.00
N HIS A 556 -30.24 -16.12 -20.25
CA HIS A 556 -28.99 -16.45 -19.52
C HIS A 556 -28.69 -15.49 -18.35
N ALA A 557 -29.29 -14.29 -18.33
CA ALA A 557 -29.10 -13.33 -17.25
C ALA A 557 -29.92 -13.69 -15.99
N ASP A 558 -31.12 -14.27 -16.15
CA ASP A 558 -31.99 -14.60 -15.02
C ASP A 558 -31.42 -15.73 -14.13
N ASP A 559 -30.58 -16.62 -14.67
CA ASP A 559 -29.92 -17.69 -13.91
C ASP A 559 -28.70 -17.20 -13.08
N VAL A 560 -28.10 -16.07 -13.46
CA VAL A 560 -26.93 -15.49 -12.78
C VAL A 560 -27.34 -14.46 -11.73
N PHE A 561 -28.46 -13.76 -11.92
CA PHE A 561 -28.91 -12.69 -11.02
C PHE A 561 -30.00 -13.09 -10.00
N GLY A 562 -30.43 -14.36 -9.99
CA GLY A 562 -31.44 -14.90 -9.07
C GLY A 562 -31.02 -15.09 -7.60
N LEU A 563 -29.78 -14.73 -7.20
CA LEU A 563 -29.27 -14.94 -5.84
C LEU A 563 -29.27 -13.71 -4.91
N TYR A 564 -29.79 -12.56 -5.33
CA TYR A 564 -29.95 -11.40 -4.45
C TYR A 564 -31.39 -10.88 -4.43
N GLY A 565 -32.06 -11.22 -3.32
CA GLY A 565 -33.46 -10.88 -3.05
C GLY A 565 -33.72 -9.37 -2.98
N SER A 566 -34.91 -9.04 -3.47
CA SER A 566 -35.52 -7.73 -3.63
C SER A 566 -35.71 -6.91 -2.35
N SER A 567 -35.58 -5.59 -2.46
CA SER A 567 -36.58 -4.68 -1.90
C SER A 567 -36.74 -3.42 -2.79
N SER A 568 -37.98 -3.19 -3.19
CA SER A 568 -38.44 -2.13 -4.08
C SER A 568 -38.63 -0.80 -3.36
N CYS A 569 -38.14 0.31 -3.91
CA CYS A 569 -38.62 1.64 -3.53
C CYS A 569 -38.93 2.55 -4.73
N ASN A 570 -40.22 2.85 -4.81
CA ASN A 570 -41.00 3.85 -5.54
C ASN A 570 -40.32 4.88 -6.50
N ARG A 571 -40.87 4.87 -7.72
CA ARG A 571 -40.98 6.00 -8.66
C ARG A 571 -41.52 7.27 -7.97
N ARG A 572 -40.88 8.42 -8.20
CA ARG A 572 -41.56 9.72 -8.31
C ARG A 572 -41.02 10.56 -9.45
N GLN A 573 -41.96 11.29 -10.04
CA GLN A 573 -41.96 11.94 -11.35
C GLN A 573 -41.17 13.25 -11.36
N ARG A 574 -40.60 13.56 -12.53
CA ARG A 574 -40.21 14.91 -12.96
C ARG A 574 -41.45 15.79 -13.14
N SER A 575 -41.38 17.05 -12.71
CA SER A 575 -42.19 18.15 -13.26
C SER A 575 -41.32 19.38 -13.52
N SER A 576 -41.61 19.99 -14.66
CA SER A 576 -41.01 21.13 -15.35
C SER A 576 -41.40 22.52 -14.81
N ALA A 577 -40.51 23.51 -14.92
CA ALA A 577 -40.76 24.93 -15.31
C ALA A 577 -39.42 25.68 -15.23
N ALA A 578 -38.79 26.11 -16.33
CA ALA A 578 -39.04 27.33 -17.12
C ALA A 578 -38.69 28.64 -16.38
N GLY A 579 -37.68 29.36 -16.88
CA GLY A 579 -37.28 30.69 -16.40
C GLY A 579 -35.98 31.19 -17.03
N GLU A 580 -36.01 31.51 -18.33
CA GLU A 580 -34.93 32.20 -19.04
C GLU A 580 -34.73 33.63 -18.51
N TRP A 581 -33.47 34.03 -18.35
CA TRP A 581 -33.05 35.44 -18.42
C TRP A 581 -31.84 35.55 -19.36
N THR A 582 -32.06 36.18 -20.52
CA THR A 582 -31.03 36.59 -21.47
C THR A 582 -30.60 38.02 -21.15
N ARG A 583 -29.30 38.30 -20.94
CA ARG A 583 -28.67 39.52 -21.50
C ARG A 583 -27.14 39.64 -21.36
N VAL A 584 -26.56 39.97 -22.54
CA VAL A 584 -25.35 40.75 -22.87
C VAL A 584 -23.98 40.16 -22.54
N GLU A 585 -23.42 39.47 -23.54
CA GLU A 585 -21.97 39.33 -23.73
C GLU A 585 -21.34 40.69 -24.05
N ALA A 586 -20.44 41.14 -23.19
CA ALA A 586 -19.37 42.07 -23.55
C ALA A 586 -18.03 41.33 -23.35
N ARG A 587 -17.39 40.99 -24.47
CA ARG A 587 -16.07 40.36 -24.51
C ARG A 587 -15.02 41.25 -23.84
N LEU A 588 -14.53 40.82 -22.67
CA LEU A 588 -13.20 41.15 -22.17
C LEU A 588 -12.44 39.83 -22.04
N LYS A 589 -11.46 39.63 -22.92
CA LYS A 589 -10.50 38.52 -22.83
C LYS A 589 -9.67 38.68 -21.55
N LEU A 590 -9.82 37.76 -20.62
CA LEU A 590 -8.82 37.43 -19.59
C LEU A 590 -8.65 35.90 -19.59
N PRO A 591 -7.44 35.36 -19.42
CA PRO A 591 -7.16 33.95 -19.64
C PRO A 591 -7.69 33.07 -18.51
N ALA A 592 -7.87 31.79 -18.85
CA ALA A 592 -8.33 30.68 -18.02
C ALA A 592 -7.79 30.69 -16.58
N PHE A 593 -8.71 30.74 -15.61
CA PHE A 593 -8.52 30.19 -14.27
C PHE A 593 -9.17 28.80 -14.24
N SER A 594 -8.49 27.83 -14.82
CA SER A 594 -8.78 26.41 -14.68
C SER A 594 -7.43 25.72 -14.60
N GLN A 595 -7.14 25.10 -13.44
CA GLN A 595 -5.87 24.55 -12.95
C GLN A 595 -5.21 25.40 -11.87
N LEU A 596 -5.67 25.21 -10.64
CA LEU A 596 -4.78 25.22 -9.48
C LEU A 596 -4.57 23.74 -9.13
N VAL A 597 -3.57 23.16 -9.78
CA VAL A 597 -2.93 21.94 -9.32
C VAL A 597 -2.10 22.36 -8.11
N PHE A 598 -2.40 21.80 -6.93
CA PHE A 598 -1.54 21.94 -5.76
C PHE A 598 -0.38 20.95 -5.92
N GLU A 599 0.67 21.38 -6.61
CA GLU A 599 1.96 20.73 -6.62
C GLU A 599 2.81 21.29 -5.47
N HIS A 600 3.35 20.38 -4.64
CA HIS A 600 4.24 20.54 -3.48
C HIS A 600 3.63 20.88 -2.08
N PRO A 601 3.95 20.09 -1.04
CA PRO A 601 3.65 20.41 0.36
C PRO A 601 4.67 21.42 0.89
N GLY A 602 4.18 22.52 1.46
CA GLY A 602 5.01 23.57 2.05
C GLY A 602 4.96 24.91 1.31
N VAL A 603 3.83 25.62 1.40
CA VAL A 603 3.81 27.04 1.00
C VAL A 603 4.23 27.91 2.17
N TYR A 604 5.51 28.26 2.19
CA TYR A 604 5.99 29.49 2.80
C TYR A 604 5.47 30.67 1.96
N LEU A 605 4.72 31.59 2.57
CA LEU A 605 4.50 32.91 1.99
C LEU A 605 5.80 33.72 2.09
N HIS A 606 6.75 33.47 1.18
CA HIS A 606 7.68 34.51 0.79
C HIS A 606 6.92 35.49 -0.11
N ALA A 607 6.29 36.48 0.52
CA ALA A 607 5.60 37.54 -0.21
C ALA A 607 6.60 38.28 -1.12
N GLY A 608 6.56 37.99 -2.42
CA GLY A 608 7.17 38.83 -3.43
C GLY A 608 6.65 40.26 -3.25
N LYS A 609 7.57 41.23 -3.15
CA LYS A 609 7.36 42.65 -2.77
C LYS A 609 6.28 43.44 -3.57
N ARG A 610 5.59 42.84 -4.54
CA ARG A 610 4.62 43.52 -5.43
C ARG A 610 3.14 43.21 -5.18
N SER A 611 2.77 42.10 -4.55
CA SER A 611 1.35 41.75 -4.31
C SER A 611 0.86 42.17 -2.91
N ALA A 612 1.69 42.03 -1.87
CA ALA A 612 1.38 42.52 -0.52
C ALA A 612 1.30 44.06 -0.44
N SER A 613 2.12 44.77 -1.24
CA SER A 613 2.13 46.24 -1.27
C SER A 613 0.84 46.82 -1.87
N TRP A 614 0.20 46.12 -2.80
CA TRP A 614 -1.08 46.55 -3.37
C TRP A 614 -2.22 46.46 -2.34
N TRP A 615 -2.31 45.35 -1.61
CA TRP A 615 -3.32 45.14 -0.56
C TRP A 615 -3.11 46.03 0.67
N LEU A 616 -1.87 46.15 1.16
CA LEU A 616 -1.54 47.05 2.28
C LEU A 616 -1.76 48.54 1.92
N SER A 617 -1.58 48.93 0.65
CA SER A 617 -1.85 50.32 0.20
C SER A 617 -3.33 50.72 0.21
N LYS A 618 -4.25 49.74 0.21
CA LYS A 618 -5.69 49.97 0.28
C LYS A 618 -6.18 50.11 1.72
N LEU A 619 -5.57 49.41 2.67
CA LEU A 619 -5.83 49.57 4.10
C LEU A 619 -5.29 50.91 4.66
N SER A 620 -4.16 51.41 4.14
CA SER A 620 -3.59 52.70 4.60
C SER A 620 -4.27 53.97 4.05
N ARG A 621 -5.24 53.84 3.13
CA ARG A 621 -5.92 55.01 2.52
C ARG A 621 -7.12 55.54 3.30
N ARG A 622 -7.49 54.94 4.45
CA ARG A 622 -8.67 55.38 5.22
C ARG A 622 -8.39 56.16 6.50
N THR A 623 -7.14 56.47 6.84
CA THR A 623 -6.80 57.29 8.02
C THR A 623 -5.65 58.24 7.70
N ARG A 624 -5.95 59.38 7.07
CA ARG A 624 -5.02 60.51 7.05
C ARG A 624 -5.32 61.41 8.24
N GLY A 625 -4.46 61.40 9.25
CA GLY A 625 -4.39 62.51 10.19
C GLY A 625 -4.03 62.21 11.65
N ASP A 626 -3.22 61.21 11.98
CA ASP A 626 -2.62 61.12 13.34
C ASP A 626 -1.17 60.57 13.32
N PRO A 627 -0.29 61.00 14.25
CA PRO A 627 1.13 60.64 14.30
C PRO A 627 1.37 59.17 14.74
N PRO A 628 2.57 58.62 14.46
CA PRO A 628 2.81 57.18 14.46
C PRO A 628 3.17 56.65 15.86
N GLU A 629 2.18 56.44 16.73
CA GLU A 629 2.37 55.65 17.96
C GLU A 629 1.24 54.65 18.27
N LYS A 630 0.41 54.29 17.28
CA LYS A 630 -0.49 53.14 17.38
C LYS A 630 -0.44 52.33 16.09
N VAL A 631 0.42 51.31 16.05
CA VAL A 631 0.22 50.20 15.12
C VAL A 631 -1.09 49.55 15.57
N ALA A 632 -2.16 49.82 14.83
CA ALA A 632 -3.43 49.15 15.03
C ALA A 632 -3.20 47.64 14.93
N GLU A 633 -3.57 46.93 15.99
CA GLU A 633 -3.73 45.49 15.99
C GLU A 633 -4.47 45.08 14.71
N VAL A 634 -3.89 44.14 13.95
CA VAL A 634 -4.65 43.43 12.92
C VAL A 634 -5.79 42.74 13.69
N PRO A 635 -7.07 42.95 13.34
CA PRO A 635 -8.16 42.24 13.99
C PRO A 635 -7.87 40.73 13.88
N PRO A 636 -8.06 39.95 14.95
CA PRO A 636 -7.77 38.50 14.94
C PRO A 636 -8.57 37.72 13.88
N ASP A 637 -9.57 38.34 13.24
CA ASP A 637 -10.47 37.72 12.28
C ASP A 637 -10.46 38.45 10.92
N VAL A 638 -9.81 37.87 9.90
CA VAL A 638 -9.96 38.31 8.50
C VAL A 638 -10.55 37.17 7.68
N TRP A 639 -11.77 37.37 7.18
CA TRP A 639 -12.46 36.44 6.29
C TRP A 639 -12.13 36.74 4.83
N ILE A 640 -11.72 35.74 4.05
CA ILE A 640 -11.48 35.88 2.60
C ILE A 640 -12.80 35.54 1.87
N PRO A 641 -13.43 36.47 1.12
CA PRO A 641 -14.69 36.18 0.44
C PRO A 641 -14.49 35.24 -0.77
N GLY A 642 -15.07 34.04 -0.71
CA GLY A 642 -15.40 33.23 -1.88
C GLY A 642 -16.86 33.47 -2.27
N THR A 643 -17.08 34.07 -3.44
CA THR A 643 -18.36 34.30 -4.17
C THR A 643 -19.71 34.16 -3.44
N MET A 644 -20.46 35.29 -3.42
CA MET A 644 -21.87 35.53 -3.02
C MET A 644 -22.18 35.47 -1.50
N PRO A 645 -22.97 36.42 -0.94
CA PRO A 645 -23.02 36.63 0.52
C PRO A 645 -23.91 35.67 1.33
N ASP A 646 -24.77 34.85 0.72
CA ASP A 646 -25.93 34.27 1.46
C ASP A 646 -26.19 32.77 1.26
N ALA A 647 -25.18 31.95 0.96
CA ALA A 647 -25.34 30.48 0.91
C ALA A 647 -24.68 29.81 2.14
N PRO A 648 -25.44 29.04 2.96
CA PRO A 648 -24.94 28.43 4.19
C PRO A 648 -23.97 27.24 3.99
N ASP A 649 -23.80 26.75 2.76
CA ASP A 649 -23.02 25.53 2.47
C ASP A 649 -21.68 25.80 1.74
N ILE A 650 -21.21 27.06 1.71
CA ILE A 650 -19.94 27.41 1.03
C ILE A 650 -18.78 27.40 2.03
N PRO A 651 -17.70 26.65 1.78
CA PRO A 651 -16.48 26.67 2.59
C PRO A 651 -15.89 28.08 2.69
N ARG A 652 -15.72 28.60 3.90
CA ARG A 652 -15.10 29.90 4.19
C ARG A 652 -13.70 29.67 4.73
N TRP A 653 -12.76 30.48 4.25
CA TRP A 653 -11.39 30.49 4.75
C TRP A 653 -11.27 31.53 5.86
N ARG A 654 -10.80 31.11 7.04
CA ARG A 654 -10.43 31.99 8.15
C ARG A 654 -8.90 32.03 8.28
N LEU A 655 -8.40 33.21 8.60
CA LEU A 655 -6.98 33.51 8.76
C LEU A 655 -6.73 33.94 10.21
N GLU A 656 -5.89 33.21 10.94
CA GLU A 656 -5.59 33.48 12.37
C GLU A 656 -4.09 33.56 12.62
N MET A 657 -3.66 34.33 13.64
CA MET A 657 -2.26 34.38 14.07
C MET A 657 -2.01 33.48 15.29
N PHE A 658 -1.02 32.60 15.22
CA PHE A 658 -0.61 31.72 16.32
C PHE A 658 0.91 31.61 16.37
N GLU A 659 1.51 31.86 17.55
CA GLU A 659 2.97 31.88 17.74
C GLU A 659 3.75 32.68 16.67
N GLY A 660 3.18 33.81 16.23
CA GLY A 660 3.80 34.65 15.20
C GLY A 660 3.67 34.13 13.76
N ARG A 661 2.91 33.05 13.53
CA ARG A 661 2.61 32.48 12.21
C ARG A 661 1.15 32.69 11.81
N LEU A 662 0.92 32.79 10.50
CA LEU A 662 -0.40 32.94 9.89
C LEU A 662 -0.95 31.54 9.58
N LEU A 663 -2.04 31.16 10.22
CA LEU A 663 -2.74 29.89 9.99
C LEU A 663 -3.95 30.13 9.09
N LEU A 664 -4.16 29.24 8.12
CA LEU A 664 -5.30 29.25 7.22
C LEU A 664 -6.18 28.04 7.56
N SER A 665 -7.43 28.27 7.98
CA SER A 665 -8.40 27.22 8.26
C SER A 665 -9.57 27.28 7.29
N LEU A 666 -10.08 26.11 6.90
CA LEU A 666 -11.32 25.98 6.14
C LEU A 666 -12.45 25.64 7.12
N SER A 667 -13.47 26.49 7.20
CA SER A 667 -14.71 26.19 7.92
C SER A 667 -15.91 26.35 7.00
N CYS A 668 -16.79 25.35 6.95
CA CYS A 668 -18.06 25.47 6.22
C CYS A 668 -19.11 26.28 7.00
N ASP A 669 -18.92 26.42 8.32
CA ASP A 669 -19.94 26.94 9.22
C ASP A 669 -19.31 27.97 10.20
N LEU A 670 -20.06 29.02 10.56
CA LEU A 670 -19.63 30.00 11.56
C LEU A 670 -19.83 29.39 12.96
N LEU A 671 -18.73 29.15 13.69
CA LEU A 671 -18.79 28.86 15.13
C LEU A 671 -19.12 30.15 15.88
N HIS A 672 -20.11 30.12 16.76
CA HIS A 672 -20.53 31.27 17.55
C HIS A 672 -19.86 31.26 18.92
N GLU A 673 -19.88 30.12 19.60
CA GLU A 673 -19.36 29.98 20.96
C GLU A 673 -18.57 28.67 21.09
N LEU A 674 -17.30 28.80 21.48
CA LEU A 674 -16.37 27.68 21.53
C LEU A 674 -16.46 26.94 22.86
N ARG A 675 -16.56 25.63 22.78
CA ARG A 675 -16.46 24.71 23.91
C ARG A 675 -15.08 24.80 24.57
N GLN A 676 -15.09 24.84 25.90
CA GLN A 676 -13.92 24.79 26.76
C GLN A 676 -13.58 23.35 27.14
N VAL A 677 -12.35 23.13 27.63
CA VAL A 677 -11.95 21.85 28.22
C VAL A 677 -12.34 21.85 29.69
N LEU A 678 -13.30 21.00 30.07
CA LEU A 678 -13.71 20.83 31.47
C LEU A 678 -12.67 20.03 32.25
N ARG A 679 -12.08 19.02 31.60
CA ARG A 679 -11.12 18.11 32.21
C ARG A 679 -10.20 17.52 31.15
N SER A 680 -8.93 17.39 31.52
CA SER A 680 -7.92 16.64 30.79
C SER A 680 -7.40 15.54 31.70
N SER A 681 -7.43 14.30 31.23
CA SER A 681 -6.97 13.14 31.98
C SER A 681 -6.12 12.23 31.10
N PHE A 682 -5.02 11.74 31.65
CA PHE A 682 -4.24 10.68 31.00
C PHE A 682 -5.01 9.36 31.09
N ALA A 683 -5.08 8.62 29.98
CA ALA A 683 -5.80 7.36 29.91
C ALA A 683 -5.24 6.36 30.92
N HIS A 684 -6.13 5.73 31.68
CA HIS A 684 -5.71 4.79 32.71
C HIS A 684 -5.31 3.45 32.08
N GLU A 685 -4.07 3.04 32.29
CA GLU A 685 -3.57 1.76 31.79
C GLU A 685 -4.08 0.60 32.65
N GLN A 686 -4.62 -0.42 32.01
CA GLN A 686 -4.97 -1.68 32.64
C GLN A 686 -4.34 -2.82 31.85
N SER A 687 -3.29 -3.40 32.42
CA SER A 687 -2.67 -4.62 31.88
C SER A 687 -3.72 -5.74 31.85
N GLY A 688 -4.02 -6.26 30.66
CA GLY A 688 -4.87 -7.44 30.46
C GLY A 688 -4.14 -8.76 30.73
N GLY A 689 -2.82 -8.70 30.89
CA GLY A 689 -1.92 -9.85 30.92
C GLY A 689 -1.50 -10.30 29.51
N GLY A 690 -0.30 -10.90 29.40
CA GLY A 690 0.21 -11.44 28.14
C GLY A 690 0.46 -10.37 27.06
N THR A 691 -0.22 -10.52 25.93
CA THR A 691 -0.16 -9.69 24.72
C THR A 691 -1.34 -8.72 24.59
N THR A 692 -2.13 -8.54 25.66
CA THR A 692 -3.24 -7.56 25.71
C THR A 692 -2.87 -6.35 26.56
N ASP A 693 -2.86 -5.17 25.93
CA ASP A 693 -2.77 -3.87 26.57
C ASP A 693 -4.05 -3.07 26.31
N VAL A 694 -4.65 -2.52 27.38
CA VAL A 694 -5.85 -1.70 27.29
C VAL A 694 -5.64 -0.43 28.09
N ARG A 695 -5.70 0.71 27.40
CA ARG A 695 -5.81 2.03 28.01
C ARG A 695 -7.28 2.43 28.03
N ARG A 696 -7.77 2.93 29.17
CA ARG A 696 -9.15 3.42 29.31
C ARG A 696 -9.19 4.93 29.46
N PRO A 697 -9.35 5.68 28.36
CA PRO A 697 -9.63 7.12 28.38
C PRO A 697 -10.90 7.47 29.16
N ILE A 698 -11.97 6.70 29.00
CA ILE A 698 -13.24 6.88 29.72
C ILE A 698 -13.52 5.60 30.47
N ARG A 699 -13.50 5.68 31.81
CA ARG A 699 -13.73 4.50 32.66
C ARG A 699 -15.21 4.36 33.03
N PRO A 700 -15.69 3.11 33.17
CA PRO A 700 -16.95 2.83 33.86
C PRO A 700 -17.01 3.53 35.22
N ASP A 701 -18.19 4.01 35.61
CA ASP A 701 -18.47 4.60 36.93
C ASP A 701 -17.56 5.79 37.32
N SER A 702 -16.97 6.46 36.32
CA SER A 702 -16.17 7.68 36.51
C SER A 702 -17.00 8.94 36.31
N GLN A 703 -16.51 10.08 36.84
CA GLN A 703 -17.12 11.38 36.55
C GLN A 703 -17.12 11.69 35.04
N ASP A 704 -16.11 11.21 34.31
CA ASP A 704 -16.06 11.35 32.85
C ASP A 704 -17.23 10.64 32.16
N SER A 705 -17.54 9.40 32.58
CA SER A 705 -18.70 8.65 32.08
C SER A 705 -20.02 9.36 32.38
N ALA A 706 -20.16 9.93 33.58
CA ALA A 706 -21.36 10.70 33.95
C ALA A 706 -21.52 12.00 33.14
N ASP A 707 -20.42 12.70 32.87
CA ASP A 707 -20.43 13.95 32.09
C ASP A 707 -20.60 13.69 30.58
N LEU A 708 -20.30 12.47 30.12
CA LEU A 708 -20.32 12.06 28.71
C LEU A 708 -21.52 11.20 28.30
N ASP A 709 -22.55 11.06 29.14
CA ASP A 709 -23.82 10.38 28.78
C ASP A 709 -24.23 10.70 27.33
N PRO A 710 -24.48 9.70 26.47
CA PRO A 710 -24.59 8.25 26.71
C PRO A 710 -23.30 7.44 26.59
N ILE A 711 -22.12 8.05 26.48
CA ILE A 711 -20.85 7.33 26.38
C ILE A 711 -20.46 6.76 27.75
N LEU A 712 -20.50 5.43 27.85
CA LEU A 712 -20.25 4.71 29.10
C LEU A 712 -18.76 4.49 29.33
N ALA A 713 -18.04 4.08 28.29
CA ALA A 713 -16.60 3.83 28.32
C ALA A 713 -15.97 3.94 26.93
N LEU A 714 -14.65 4.12 26.93
CA LEU A 714 -13.80 4.06 25.77
C LEU A 714 -12.52 3.34 26.16
N ASP A 715 -12.17 2.32 25.39
CA ASP A 715 -10.95 1.54 25.51
C ASP A 715 -10.10 1.75 24.24
N ASP A 716 -8.83 2.16 24.39
CA ASP A 716 -7.78 2.04 23.36
C ASP A 716 -7.05 0.72 23.63
N PHE A 717 -7.36 -0.28 22.81
CA PHE A 717 -6.86 -1.63 22.97
C PHE A 717 -5.75 -1.91 21.97
N THR A 718 -4.77 -2.70 22.41
CA THR A 718 -3.74 -3.33 21.58
C THR A 718 -3.68 -4.80 21.98
N VAL A 719 -3.97 -5.70 21.04
CA VAL A 719 -4.13 -7.13 21.34
C VAL A 719 -3.59 -8.01 20.20
N ALA A 720 -2.89 -9.10 20.55
CA ALA A 720 -2.38 -10.10 19.62
C ALA A 720 -2.68 -11.53 20.13
N LEU A 721 -2.59 -12.54 19.25
CA LEU A 721 -2.71 -13.93 19.68
C LEU A 721 -1.54 -14.32 20.62
N PRO A 722 -1.76 -15.19 21.63
CA PRO A 722 -2.97 -16.00 21.86
C PRO A 722 -4.08 -15.29 22.66
N ASP A 723 -3.88 -14.04 23.06
CA ASP A 723 -4.87 -13.29 23.83
C ASP A 723 -5.94 -12.67 22.92
N GLY A 724 -7.01 -12.14 23.52
CA GLY A 724 -8.19 -11.67 22.82
C GLY A 724 -9.40 -11.57 23.74
N PHE A 725 -10.57 -11.25 23.17
CA PHE A 725 -11.84 -11.24 23.88
C PHE A 725 -12.62 -12.52 23.52
N PRO A 726 -12.49 -13.60 24.33
CA PRO A 726 -13.19 -14.85 24.08
C PRO A 726 -14.71 -14.68 24.23
N ASP A 727 -15.48 -15.73 23.99
CA ASP A 727 -16.95 -15.75 24.08
C ASP A 727 -17.46 -15.02 25.35
N HIS A 728 -18.16 -13.89 25.16
CA HIS A 728 -18.73 -13.10 26.25
C HIS A 728 -20.07 -12.46 25.85
N ALA A 729 -20.96 -12.29 26.83
CA ALA A 729 -22.29 -11.78 26.60
C ALA A 729 -22.33 -10.25 26.70
N HIS A 730 -23.30 -9.60 26.05
CA HIS A 730 -23.66 -8.20 26.27
C HIS A 730 -25.18 -7.96 26.20
N ARG A 731 -25.67 -6.92 26.86
CA ARG A 731 -27.09 -6.48 26.81
C ARG A 731 -27.23 -4.99 27.14
N GLY A 732 -28.10 -4.29 26.42
CA GLY A 732 -28.61 -2.97 26.79
C GLY A 732 -27.77 -1.76 26.35
N PHE A 733 -26.81 -1.95 25.45
CA PHE A 733 -25.97 -0.86 24.90
C PHE A 733 -25.52 -1.18 23.47
N ILE A 734 -24.77 -0.26 22.85
CA ILE A 734 -24.10 -0.42 21.54
C ILE A 734 -22.58 -0.41 21.79
N THR A 735 -21.85 -1.34 21.16
CA THR A 735 -20.39 -1.20 20.99
C THR A 735 -20.07 -0.60 19.63
N MET A 736 -19.07 0.28 19.61
CA MET A 736 -18.40 0.72 18.40
C MET A 736 -16.94 0.27 18.46
N THR A 737 -16.57 -0.67 17.60
CA THR A 737 -15.18 -1.09 17.42
C THR A 737 -14.62 -0.40 16.19
N TYR A 738 -13.60 0.44 16.34
CA TYR A 738 -12.91 1.12 15.25
C TYR A 738 -11.44 0.74 15.26
N LEU A 739 -11.03 -0.07 14.28
CA LEU A 739 -9.64 -0.47 14.17
C LEU A 739 -8.85 0.69 13.55
N LEU A 740 -7.76 1.11 14.18
CA LEU A 740 -7.01 2.27 13.70
C LEU A 740 -6.42 1.97 12.31
N PRO A 741 -6.38 2.93 11.38
CA PRO A 741 -5.73 2.72 10.07
C PRO A 741 -4.25 2.33 10.17
N SER A 742 -3.60 2.68 11.28
CA SER A 742 -2.21 2.32 11.60
C SER A 742 -2.07 0.99 12.35
N SER A 743 -3.16 0.23 12.52
CA SER A 743 -3.14 -1.08 13.17
C SER A 743 -2.34 -2.08 12.34
N PRO A 744 -1.29 -2.72 12.88
CA PRO A 744 -0.54 -3.76 12.17
C PRO A 744 -1.35 -5.02 11.85
N GLY A 745 -2.29 -5.39 12.73
CA GLY A 745 -3.13 -6.58 12.61
C GLY A 745 -4.61 -6.26 12.45
N ALA A 746 -5.39 -7.28 12.10
CA ALA A 746 -6.84 -7.25 11.94
C ALA A 746 -7.56 -7.98 13.09
N LEU A 747 -8.87 -7.74 13.25
CA LEU A 747 -9.68 -8.35 14.32
C LEU A 747 -10.76 -9.27 13.72
N SER A 748 -10.73 -10.55 14.06
CA SER A 748 -11.77 -11.53 13.74
C SER A 748 -12.90 -11.44 14.75
N HIS A 749 -14.15 -11.33 14.27
CA HIS A 749 -15.34 -11.30 15.12
C HIS A 749 -16.33 -12.39 14.73
N GLU A 750 -17.09 -12.89 15.72
CA GLU A 750 -18.18 -13.85 15.51
C GLU A 750 -19.24 -13.67 16.59
N ASP A 751 -20.52 -13.79 16.23
CA ASP A 751 -21.63 -13.83 17.17
C ASP A 751 -22.58 -15.01 16.93
N PHE A 752 -23.39 -15.32 17.94
CA PHE A 752 -24.37 -16.41 17.89
C PHE A 752 -25.60 -16.16 17.00
N LEU A 753 -25.72 -14.97 16.38
CA LEU A 753 -26.74 -14.67 15.37
C LEU A 753 -26.23 -14.98 13.96
N GLY A 754 -24.97 -15.42 13.84
CA GLY A 754 -24.35 -15.84 12.59
C GLY A 754 -23.57 -14.72 11.89
N ASN A 755 -23.41 -13.54 12.49
CA ASN A 755 -22.50 -12.54 11.94
C ASN A 755 -21.06 -12.96 12.25
N ALA A 756 -20.21 -12.96 11.24
CA ALA A 756 -18.79 -13.26 11.38
C ALA A 756 -18.00 -12.55 10.28
N GLY A 757 -16.77 -12.15 10.58
CA GLY A 757 -15.96 -11.36 9.66
C GLY A 757 -14.59 -11.00 10.24
N ILE A 758 -13.81 -10.28 9.45
CA ILE A 758 -12.50 -9.75 9.83
C ILE A 758 -12.55 -8.24 9.61
N LEU A 759 -12.44 -7.46 10.69
CA LEU A 759 -12.28 -6.02 10.64
C LEU A 759 -10.84 -5.69 10.26
N GLN A 760 -10.66 -5.06 9.10
CA GLN A 760 -9.37 -4.64 8.57
C GLN A 760 -8.94 -3.28 9.15
N PRO A 761 -7.64 -2.93 9.13
CA PRO A 761 -7.16 -1.64 9.59
C PRO A 761 -7.91 -0.45 8.96
N GLY A 762 -8.54 0.35 9.82
CA GLY A 762 -9.37 1.49 9.44
C GLY A 762 -10.85 1.16 9.28
N ASP A 763 -11.30 -0.08 9.45
CA ASP A 763 -12.73 -0.45 9.48
C ASP A 763 -13.37 -0.05 10.81
N ALA A 764 -14.68 0.24 10.77
CA ALA A 764 -15.49 0.45 11.96
C ALA A 764 -16.65 -0.55 11.99
N GLN A 765 -17.09 -0.91 13.18
CA GLN A 765 -18.18 -1.84 13.43
C GLN A 765 -19.07 -1.27 14.52
N TRP A 766 -20.38 -1.34 14.32
CA TRP A 766 -21.40 -1.05 15.32
C TRP A 766 -22.16 -2.33 15.62
N MET A 767 -22.14 -2.75 16.88
CA MET A 767 -22.95 -3.87 17.35
C MET A 767 -23.94 -3.37 18.40
N THR A 768 -25.22 -3.41 18.05
CA THR A 768 -26.31 -3.15 18.98
C THR A 768 -26.58 -4.42 19.78
N CYS A 769 -26.27 -4.43 21.06
CA CYS A 769 -26.45 -5.61 21.92
C CYS A 769 -27.95 -5.86 22.20
N GLY A 770 -28.75 -4.80 22.32
CA GLY A 770 -30.20 -4.88 22.56
C GLY A 770 -30.54 -5.84 23.71
N ARG A 771 -31.52 -6.72 23.50
CA ARG A 771 -31.96 -7.74 24.47
C ARG A 771 -30.95 -8.86 24.77
N GLY A 772 -29.79 -8.92 24.11
CA GLY A 772 -28.78 -9.93 24.41
C GLY A 772 -28.02 -10.39 23.17
N ILE A 773 -26.70 -10.36 23.25
CA ILE A 773 -25.80 -10.94 22.25
C ILE A 773 -24.67 -11.70 22.93
N LEU A 774 -24.25 -12.82 22.36
CA LEU A 774 -23.04 -13.55 22.74
C LEU A 774 -22.09 -13.49 21.55
N HIS A 775 -20.88 -12.99 21.78
CA HIS A 775 -19.91 -12.73 20.71
C HIS A 775 -18.47 -12.94 21.17
N SER A 776 -17.57 -12.96 20.20
CA SER A 776 -16.12 -13.03 20.39
C SER A 776 -15.43 -12.07 19.43
N GLU A 777 -14.37 -11.43 19.92
CA GLU A 777 -13.50 -10.54 19.15
C GLU A 777 -12.04 -10.92 19.47
N VAL A 778 -11.34 -11.52 18.51
CA VAL A 778 -9.95 -11.95 18.70
C VAL A 778 -9.08 -11.44 17.55
N PRO A 779 -7.78 -11.23 17.76
CA PRO A 779 -6.86 -10.94 16.65
C PRO A 779 -6.94 -12.02 15.57
N ASP A 780 -6.95 -11.61 14.29
CA ASP A 780 -6.98 -12.57 13.17
C ASP A 780 -5.61 -13.27 12.95
N SER A 781 -4.54 -12.64 13.44
CA SER A 781 -3.15 -13.10 13.33
C SER A 781 -2.34 -12.79 14.60
N ARG A 782 -1.03 -13.08 14.59
CA ARG A 782 -0.12 -12.70 15.68
C ARG A 782 0.26 -11.22 15.65
N PHE A 783 -0.16 -10.46 14.62
CA PHE A 783 0.06 -9.02 14.61
C PHE A 783 -0.88 -8.33 15.59
N PHE A 784 -0.36 -7.31 16.27
CA PHE A 784 -1.15 -6.50 17.18
C PHE A 784 -2.27 -5.79 16.40
N ALA A 785 -3.51 -6.09 16.77
CA ALA A 785 -4.66 -5.29 16.41
C ALA A 785 -4.77 -4.12 17.40
N ARG A 786 -4.68 -2.88 16.91
CA ARG A 786 -4.87 -1.66 17.70
C ARG A 786 -6.13 -0.93 17.27
N GLY A 787 -7.04 -0.69 18.22
CA GLY A 787 -8.32 -0.07 17.94
C GLY A 787 -8.93 0.66 19.12
N LEU A 788 -10.04 1.32 18.85
CA LEU A 788 -10.91 1.92 19.87
C LEU A 788 -12.16 1.09 20.02
N GLN A 789 -12.55 0.78 21.26
CA GLN A 789 -13.85 0.17 21.57
C GLN A 789 -14.64 1.10 22.48
N MET A 790 -15.73 1.66 21.96
CA MET A 790 -16.59 2.62 22.67
C MET A 790 -17.93 1.99 23.02
N TRP A 791 -18.39 2.21 24.25
CA TRP A 791 -19.63 1.64 24.78
C TRP A 791 -20.65 2.77 24.93
N ILE A 792 -21.81 2.63 24.31
CA ILE A 792 -22.82 3.69 24.21
C ILE A 792 -24.14 3.17 24.76
N ASN A 793 -24.66 3.80 25.81
CA ASN A 793 -25.91 3.40 26.44
C ASN A 793 -27.08 3.46 25.45
N LEU A 794 -27.91 2.41 25.43
CA LEU A 794 -29.20 2.49 24.74
C LEU A 794 -30.25 3.16 25.63
N PRO A 795 -31.18 3.94 25.06
CA PRO A 795 -32.35 4.43 25.78
C PRO A 795 -33.13 3.29 26.42
N GLU A 796 -33.75 3.51 27.59
CA GLU A 796 -34.48 2.51 28.36
C GLU A 796 -35.46 1.70 27.50
N GLN A 797 -36.20 2.39 26.63
CA GLN A 797 -37.21 1.79 25.76
C GLN A 797 -36.61 0.89 24.67
N GLU A 798 -35.33 1.04 24.37
CA GLU A 798 -34.61 0.33 23.30
C GLU A 798 -33.67 -0.76 23.82
N LYS A 799 -33.43 -0.83 25.13
CA LYS A 799 -32.56 -1.86 25.74
C LYS A 799 -32.99 -3.30 25.47
N MET A 800 -34.24 -3.52 25.07
CA MET A 800 -34.80 -4.85 24.77
C MET A 800 -35.11 -5.08 23.29
N VAL A 801 -34.62 -4.23 22.38
CA VAL A 801 -34.74 -4.45 20.93
C VAL A 801 -33.92 -5.67 20.49
N ALA A 802 -34.16 -6.17 19.27
CA ALA A 802 -33.32 -7.22 18.71
C ALA A 802 -31.87 -6.72 18.56
N PRO A 803 -30.86 -7.58 18.74
CA PRO A 803 -29.49 -7.20 18.44
C PRO A 803 -29.33 -6.85 16.97
N GLY A 804 -28.39 -5.97 16.66
CA GLY A 804 -28.14 -5.46 15.32
C GLY A 804 -26.66 -5.35 15.03
N TYR A 805 -26.32 -5.39 13.76
CA TYR A 805 -24.94 -5.37 13.28
C TYR A 805 -24.82 -4.44 12.08
N LEU A 806 -23.86 -3.51 12.13
CA LEU A 806 -23.49 -2.63 11.02
C LEU A 806 -21.98 -2.53 10.92
N GLU A 807 -21.44 -3.05 9.83
CA GLU A 807 -20.03 -2.86 9.48
C GLU A 807 -19.89 -1.68 8.53
N LEU A 808 -18.89 -0.85 8.79
CA LEU A 808 -18.49 0.27 7.96
C LEU A 808 -17.02 0.09 7.52
N PRO A 809 -16.81 -0.67 6.42
CA PRO A 809 -15.48 -0.87 5.84
C PRO A 809 -14.84 0.46 5.46
N ARG A 810 -13.52 0.54 5.54
CA ARG A 810 -12.70 1.72 5.23
C ARG A 810 -13.04 2.31 3.86
N GLY A 811 -13.26 1.47 2.85
CA GLY A 811 -13.62 1.90 1.49
C GLY A 811 -15.03 2.52 1.35
N LYS A 812 -15.89 2.35 2.35
CA LYS A 812 -17.24 2.96 2.42
C LYS A 812 -17.29 4.16 3.38
N GLN A 813 -16.20 4.48 4.06
CA GLN A 813 -16.09 5.67 4.90
C GLN A 813 -15.85 6.91 4.04
N LEU A 814 -16.54 8.00 4.35
CA LEU A 814 -16.22 9.30 3.80
C LEU A 814 -14.95 9.82 4.45
N ARG A 815 -13.90 9.91 3.64
CA ARG A 815 -12.61 10.48 4.00
C ARG A 815 -12.45 11.79 3.25
N VAL A 816 -12.29 12.88 4.00
CA VAL A 816 -12.19 14.22 3.46
C VAL A 816 -10.81 14.76 3.81
N ALA A 817 -10.09 15.26 2.80
CA ALA A 817 -8.82 15.93 3.00
C ALA A 817 -8.96 17.39 2.57
N VAL A 818 -8.52 18.28 3.45
CA VAL A 818 -8.27 19.70 3.17
C VAL A 818 -6.80 19.99 3.49
N PRO A 819 -6.21 21.10 3.02
CA PRO A 819 -4.80 21.39 3.31
C PRO A 819 -4.47 21.27 4.81
N GLY A 820 -3.55 20.37 5.14
CA GLY A 820 -3.09 20.10 6.51
C GLY A 820 -4.02 19.29 7.41
N ILE A 821 -5.20 18.85 6.95
CA ILE A 821 -6.18 18.11 7.78
C ILE A 821 -6.87 17.02 6.97
N THR A 822 -6.84 15.79 7.49
CA THR A 822 -7.64 14.67 6.99
C THR A 822 -8.65 14.25 8.05
N ALA A 823 -9.88 13.96 7.63
CA ALA A 823 -10.97 13.48 8.48
C ALA A 823 -11.54 12.16 7.93
N ALA A 824 -11.55 11.10 8.73
CA ALA A 824 -12.33 9.89 8.49
C ALA A 824 -13.63 9.95 9.31
N ILE A 825 -14.76 10.10 8.63
CA ILE A 825 -16.07 10.33 9.26
C ILE A 825 -16.76 8.98 9.47
N LEU A 826 -16.91 8.57 10.73
CA LEU A 826 -17.61 7.32 11.09
C LEU A 826 -19.11 7.56 11.33
N ALA A 827 -19.45 8.75 11.86
CA ALA A 827 -20.82 9.23 11.99
C ALA A 827 -20.82 10.78 12.07
N GLY A 828 -21.88 11.40 11.56
CA GLY A 828 -22.10 12.85 11.70
C GLY A 828 -21.51 13.67 10.55
N LYS A 829 -21.29 14.97 10.80
CA LYS A 829 -20.82 15.94 9.80
C LYS A 829 -19.44 16.50 10.18
N ALA A 830 -18.48 16.45 9.25
CA ALA A 830 -17.17 17.09 9.38
C ALA A 830 -16.71 17.63 8.02
N LEU A 831 -16.04 18.79 8.02
CA LEU A 831 -15.50 19.44 6.82
C LEU A 831 -16.52 19.58 5.66
N GLY A 832 -17.81 19.77 5.96
CA GLY A 832 -18.88 19.91 4.96
C GLY A 832 -19.48 18.60 4.45
N HIS A 833 -18.95 17.44 4.84
CA HIS A 833 -19.46 16.13 4.43
C HIS A 833 -20.14 15.41 5.60
N CYS A 834 -21.13 14.56 5.29
CA CYS A 834 -21.92 13.86 6.29
C CYS A 834 -21.97 12.35 6.01
N GLN A 835 -21.67 11.56 7.05
CA GLN A 835 -21.77 10.11 7.09
C GLN A 835 -22.94 9.72 7.97
N GLU A 836 -23.83 8.85 7.46
CA GLU A 836 -24.85 8.21 8.29
C GLU A 836 -24.19 7.21 9.26
N GLY A 837 -24.51 7.33 10.55
CA GLY A 837 -24.11 6.37 11.58
C GLY A 837 -25.20 5.33 11.86
N THR A 838 -25.04 4.58 12.94
CA THR A 838 -26.09 3.67 13.44
C THR A 838 -27.19 4.42 14.20
N HIS A 839 -28.39 3.84 14.26
CA HIS A 839 -29.48 4.32 15.12
C HIS A 839 -29.03 4.28 16.59
N HIS A 840 -29.21 5.38 17.33
CA HIS A 840 -28.67 5.60 18.69
C HIS A 840 -27.14 5.58 18.83
N GLY A 841 -26.41 5.57 17.72
CA GLY A 841 -24.98 5.88 17.72
C GLY A 841 -24.71 7.35 18.11
N PRO A 842 -23.43 7.73 18.21
CA PRO A 842 -23.08 9.11 18.48
C PRO A 842 -23.48 9.98 17.29
N GLY A 843 -23.89 11.22 17.56
CA GLY A 843 -24.23 12.18 16.51
C GLY A 843 -23.01 12.69 15.74
N LEU A 844 -21.81 12.46 16.29
CA LEU A 844 -20.52 12.75 15.67
C LEU A 844 -19.48 11.73 16.16
N ALA A 845 -18.77 11.09 15.23
CA ALA A 845 -17.61 10.25 15.51
C ALA A 845 -16.63 10.38 14.35
N VAL A 846 -15.48 11.01 14.59
CA VAL A 846 -14.53 11.39 13.52
C VAL A 846 -13.10 11.19 13.99
N HIS A 847 -12.31 10.51 13.16
CA HIS A 847 -10.87 10.42 13.33
C HIS A 847 -10.20 11.51 12.49
N PHE A 848 -9.51 12.45 13.13
CA PHE A 848 -8.74 13.50 12.48
C PHE A 848 -7.24 13.18 12.49
N THR A 849 -6.57 13.55 11.40
CA THR A 849 -5.11 13.63 11.29
C THR A 849 -4.75 15.02 10.81
N MET A 850 -3.86 15.70 11.52
CA MET A 850 -3.50 17.10 11.30
C MET A 850 -1.98 17.24 11.17
N GLU A 851 -1.53 17.93 10.12
CA GLU A 851 -0.12 18.30 9.92
C GLU A 851 0.36 19.29 10.98
N PRO A 852 1.68 19.53 11.13
CA PRO A 852 2.19 20.62 11.95
C PRO A 852 1.57 21.97 11.59
N PHE A 853 1.26 22.77 12.62
CA PHE A 853 0.70 24.11 12.50
C PHE A 853 -0.65 24.18 11.77
N ALA A 854 -1.46 23.13 11.86
CA ALA A 854 -2.81 23.08 11.32
C ALA A 854 -3.86 23.59 12.33
N LEU A 855 -4.99 24.07 11.81
CA LEU A 855 -6.09 24.64 12.58
C LEU A 855 -7.43 24.08 12.11
N LEU A 856 -8.11 23.35 13.00
CA LEU A 856 -9.42 22.77 12.78
C LEU A 856 -10.49 23.53 13.57
N HIS A 857 -11.58 23.87 12.89
CA HIS A 857 -12.84 24.27 13.51
C HIS A 857 -13.88 23.19 13.22
N GLN A 858 -14.41 22.55 14.27
CA GLN A 858 -15.37 21.47 14.13
C GLN A 858 -16.64 21.80 14.91
N LEU A 859 -17.77 21.80 14.19
CA LEU A 859 -19.09 21.93 14.79
C LEU A 859 -19.40 20.74 15.68
N ILE A 860 -20.01 21.01 16.82
CA ILE A 860 -20.56 20.01 17.72
C ILE A 860 -21.95 20.50 18.10
N PRO A 861 -23.03 19.75 17.77
CA PRO A 861 -24.39 20.20 18.04
C PRO A 861 -24.59 20.63 19.50
N GLU A 862 -25.30 21.74 19.70
CA GLU A 862 -25.56 22.29 21.03
C GLU A 862 -26.20 21.22 21.95
N GLY A 863 -25.77 21.20 23.21
CA GLY A 863 -26.29 20.26 24.22
C GLY A 863 -25.84 18.81 24.07
N HIS A 864 -25.04 18.47 23.05
CA HIS A 864 -24.35 17.18 23.00
C HIS A 864 -23.18 17.17 23.99
N SER A 865 -22.98 16.04 24.68
CA SER A 865 -21.73 15.74 25.38
C SER A 865 -20.66 15.41 24.34
N ALA A 866 -19.41 15.78 24.60
CA ALA A 866 -18.32 15.57 23.64
C ALA A 866 -16.95 15.40 24.31
N PHE A 867 -16.08 14.62 23.67
CA PHE A 867 -14.70 14.45 24.09
C PHE A 867 -13.74 14.34 22.90
N ILE A 868 -12.48 14.69 23.15
CA ILE A 868 -11.35 14.45 22.25
C ILE A 868 -10.40 13.45 22.91
N TYR A 869 -9.99 12.41 22.19
CA TYR A 869 -8.95 11.49 22.61
C TYR A 869 -7.75 11.56 21.68
N THR A 870 -6.59 12.00 22.18
CA THR A 870 -5.37 12.17 21.38
C THR A 870 -4.69 10.82 21.19
N LEU A 871 -4.57 10.36 19.94
CA LEU A 871 -3.98 9.07 19.57
C LEU A 871 -2.48 9.18 19.30
N LEU A 872 -2.06 10.28 18.68
CA LEU A 872 -0.68 10.56 18.30
C LEU A 872 -0.39 12.06 18.41
N GLY A 873 0.85 12.39 18.78
CA GLY A 873 1.32 13.77 18.80
C GLY A 873 0.70 14.59 19.92
N GLN A 874 0.55 15.89 19.66
CA GLN A 874 0.06 16.86 20.64
C GLN A 874 -0.94 17.81 19.97
N VAL A 875 -2.06 18.05 20.65
CA VAL A 875 -3.08 19.01 20.25
C VAL A 875 -3.27 20.09 21.30
N LEU A 876 -3.61 21.30 20.87
CA LEU A 876 -4.04 22.40 21.73
C LEU A 876 -5.53 22.64 21.48
N VAL A 877 -6.33 22.47 22.54
CA VAL A 877 -7.79 22.68 22.52
C VAL A 877 -8.14 23.73 23.57
N ALA A 878 -8.74 24.83 23.12
CA ALA A 878 -8.81 26.07 23.92
C ALA A 878 -7.40 26.43 24.45
N ASP A 879 -7.22 26.52 25.76
CA ASP A 879 -5.94 26.82 26.43
C ASP A 879 -5.26 25.57 27.04
N VAL A 880 -5.71 24.36 26.66
CA VAL A 880 -5.20 23.10 27.22
C VAL A 880 -4.46 22.31 26.14
N THR A 881 -3.18 22.07 26.40
CA THR A 881 -2.35 21.16 25.62
C THR A 881 -2.59 19.72 26.06
N ALA A 882 -2.75 18.82 25.09
CA ALA A 882 -3.00 17.40 25.32
C ALA A 882 -2.07 16.56 24.44
N ASP A 883 -1.18 15.82 25.09
CA ASP A 883 -0.32 14.83 24.45
C ASP A 883 -1.08 13.55 24.12
N ALA A 884 -0.47 12.67 23.33
CA ALA A 884 -0.97 11.32 23.09
C ALA A 884 -1.40 10.63 24.40
N ASN A 885 -2.47 9.86 24.31
CA ASN A 885 -3.14 9.17 25.40
C ASN A 885 -3.90 10.07 26.38
N HIS A 886 -4.06 11.37 26.13
CA HIS A 886 -4.97 12.21 26.92
C HIS A 886 -6.40 12.21 26.37
N CYS A 887 -7.36 12.19 27.29
CA CYS A 887 -8.78 12.41 27.05
C CYS A 887 -9.17 13.81 27.52
N LEU A 888 -9.83 14.58 26.67
CA LEU A 888 -10.35 15.91 26.94
C LEU A 888 -11.87 15.87 26.94
N VAL A 889 -12.49 16.09 28.10
CA VAL A 889 -13.94 16.28 28.20
C VAL A 889 -14.26 17.73 27.89
N LEU A 890 -15.13 17.95 26.90
CA LEU A 890 -15.51 19.29 26.44
C LEU A 890 -16.76 19.78 27.17
N SER A 891 -16.85 21.10 27.38
CA SER A 891 -18.05 21.73 27.91
C SER A 891 -19.20 21.65 26.91
N ALA A 892 -20.41 21.80 27.43
CA ALA A 892 -21.66 21.84 26.67
C ALA A 892 -22.60 22.91 27.25
N ALA A 893 -22.06 24.10 27.55
CA ALA A 893 -22.85 25.22 28.04
C ALA A 893 -23.84 25.69 26.95
N PRO A 894 -25.00 26.26 27.31
CA PRO A 894 -25.94 26.80 26.33
C PRO A 894 -25.26 27.81 25.41
N GLY A 895 -25.46 27.68 24.10
CA GLY A 895 -24.79 28.48 23.07
C GLY A 895 -23.50 27.89 22.48
N GLU A 896 -22.85 26.95 23.16
CA GLU A 896 -21.61 26.34 22.66
C GLU A 896 -21.86 25.35 21.50
N ASP A 897 -21.35 25.69 20.32
CA ASP A 897 -21.68 25.04 19.04
C ASP A 897 -20.48 24.40 18.32
N GLY A 898 -19.28 24.46 18.89
CA GLY A 898 -18.13 23.76 18.31
C GLY A 898 -16.85 23.84 19.13
N VAL A 899 -15.80 23.24 18.58
CA VAL A 899 -14.47 23.19 19.17
C VAL A 899 -13.42 23.62 18.15
N THR A 900 -12.37 24.27 18.64
CA THR A 900 -11.17 24.58 17.85
C THR A 900 -10.00 23.74 18.35
N VAL A 901 -9.32 23.09 17.41
CA VAL A 901 -8.14 22.25 17.67
C VAL A 901 -6.97 22.77 16.85
N ARG A 902 -5.80 22.91 17.48
CA ARG A 902 -4.57 23.35 16.83
C ARG A 902 -3.47 22.33 17.04
N THR A 903 -2.56 22.23 16.07
CA THR A 903 -1.31 21.47 16.23
C THR A 903 -0.12 22.43 16.35
N GLY A 904 0.88 22.00 17.12
CA GLY A 904 2.16 22.69 17.24
C GLY A 904 3.11 22.32 16.09
N SER A 905 4.37 22.07 16.41
CA SER A 905 5.41 21.74 15.42
C SER A 905 5.42 20.29 14.94
N SER A 906 4.55 19.45 15.48
CA SER A 906 4.42 18.03 15.13
C SER A 906 3.05 17.75 14.52
N GLU A 907 2.96 16.70 13.72
CA GLU A 907 1.67 16.13 13.35
C GLU A 907 0.93 15.63 14.59
N ALA A 908 -0.40 15.52 14.48
CA ALA A 908 -1.23 14.93 15.52
C ALA A 908 -2.39 14.14 14.91
N SER A 909 -2.81 13.09 15.62
CA SER A 909 -4.04 12.36 15.32
C SER A 909 -4.88 12.23 16.59
N PHE A 910 -6.19 12.40 16.45
CA PHE A 910 -7.13 12.31 17.55
C PHE A 910 -8.52 11.88 17.09
N PHE A 911 -9.27 11.31 18.01
CA PHE A 911 -10.67 10.93 17.83
C PHE A 911 -11.58 11.96 18.52
N LEU A 912 -12.54 12.50 17.79
CA LEU A 912 -13.59 13.38 18.33
C LEU A 912 -14.92 12.64 18.28
N CYS A 913 -15.61 12.59 19.42
CA CYS A 913 -16.94 12.02 19.53
C CYS A 913 -17.88 13.00 20.23
N ALA A 914 -19.13 13.06 19.77
CA ALA A 914 -20.19 13.78 20.44
C ALA A 914 -21.55 13.06 20.32
N ALA A 915 -22.31 13.04 21.41
CA ALA A 915 -23.58 12.33 21.50
C ALA A 915 -24.61 13.13 22.30
N LYS A 916 -25.89 12.89 22.04
CA LYS A 916 -26.97 13.54 22.76
C LYS A 916 -27.22 12.81 24.09
N PRO A 917 -27.10 13.47 25.25
CA PRO A 917 -27.35 12.84 26.55
C PRO A 917 -28.76 12.26 26.65
N LEU A 918 -28.88 11.09 27.27
CA LEU A 918 -30.16 10.41 27.51
C LEU A 918 -30.81 10.89 28.81
N ARG A 919 -29.99 11.19 29.83
CA ARG A 919 -30.41 11.59 31.19
C ARG A 919 -31.31 10.55 31.86
N GLU A 920 -30.98 9.29 31.64
CA GLU A 920 -31.67 8.12 32.20
C GLU A 920 -30.79 7.44 33.25
N PRO A 921 -31.38 6.70 34.21
CA PRO A 921 -30.61 5.89 35.15
C PRO A 921 -29.79 4.82 34.41
N VAL A 922 -28.54 4.67 34.82
CA VAL A 922 -27.63 3.62 34.33
C VAL A 922 -27.20 2.77 35.52
N VAL A 923 -27.41 1.46 35.39
CA VAL A 923 -26.85 0.44 36.29
C VAL A 923 -26.03 -0.50 35.42
N TRP A 924 -24.73 -0.56 35.68
CA TRP A 924 -23.77 -1.38 34.93
C TRP A 924 -23.18 -2.44 35.84
N GLN A 925 -23.37 -3.72 35.49
CA GLN A 925 -22.69 -4.82 36.15
C GLN A 925 -22.13 -5.82 35.13
N GLY A 926 -20.79 -5.81 34.99
CA GLY A 926 -20.06 -6.70 34.09
C GLY A 926 -20.54 -6.54 32.63
N PRO A 927 -21.07 -7.60 31.99
CA PRO A 927 -21.49 -7.55 30.59
C PRO A 927 -22.79 -6.77 30.33
N PHE A 928 -23.53 -6.34 31.36
CA PHE A 928 -24.90 -5.85 31.21
C PHE A 928 -25.06 -4.40 31.68
N VAL A 929 -25.77 -3.60 30.88
CA VAL A 929 -26.09 -2.20 31.19
C VAL A 929 -27.60 -1.99 31.10
N MET A 930 -28.25 -1.81 32.25
CA MET A 930 -29.70 -1.61 32.36
C MET A 930 -30.04 -0.34 33.14
N CYS A 931 -31.32 -0.11 33.44
CA CYS A 931 -31.77 1.08 34.19
C CYS A 931 -32.03 0.79 35.68
N SER A 932 -31.93 -0.47 36.12
CA SER A 932 -32.13 -0.87 37.52
C SER A 932 -31.41 -2.17 37.88
N GLU A 933 -31.09 -2.34 39.17
CA GLU A 933 -30.50 -3.58 39.73
C GLU A 933 -31.35 -4.83 39.45
N GLU A 934 -32.68 -4.70 39.48
CA GLU A 934 -33.58 -5.82 39.20
C GLU A 934 -33.49 -6.27 37.74
N GLN A 935 -33.36 -5.32 36.79
CA GLN A 935 -33.15 -5.64 35.37
C GLN A 935 -31.78 -6.29 35.12
N ILE A 936 -30.73 -5.89 35.86
CA ILE A 936 -29.42 -6.54 35.81
C ILE A 936 -29.52 -7.99 36.32
N ARG A 937 -30.13 -8.19 37.49
CA ARG A 937 -30.37 -9.52 38.06
C ARG A 937 -31.17 -10.41 37.10
N GLN A 938 -32.19 -9.86 36.47
CA GLN A 938 -32.97 -10.57 35.45
C GLN A 938 -32.12 -10.91 34.22
N SER A 939 -31.22 -10.03 33.78
CA SER A 939 -30.35 -10.26 32.63
C SER A 939 -29.33 -11.37 32.87
N MET A 940 -28.78 -11.45 34.09
CA MET A 940 -27.94 -12.58 34.50
C MET A 940 -28.71 -13.90 34.48
N LEU A 941 -29.95 -13.91 34.99
CA LEU A 941 -30.81 -15.11 34.94
C LEU A 941 -31.16 -15.51 33.51
N ASP A 942 -31.45 -14.54 32.65
CA ASP A 942 -31.77 -14.78 31.24
C ASP A 942 -30.59 -15.39 30.49
N TYR A 943 -29.37 -14.90 30.72
CA TYR A 943 -28.15 -15.48 30.16
C TYR A 943 -27.89 -16.90 30.67
N GLN A 944 -28.03 -17.14 31.99
CA GLN A 944 -27.83 -18.46 32.59
C GLN A 944 -28.88 -19.50 32.15
N CYS A 945 -30.06 -19.05 31.75
CA CYS A 945 -31.20 -19.91 31.37
C CYS A 945 -31.47 -19.92 29.86
N ASP A 946 -30.56 -19.40 29.03
CA ASP A 946 -30.68 -19.33 27.57
C ASP A 946 -32.03 -18.76 27.07
N ARG A 947 -32.47 -17.62 27.61
CA ARG A 947 -33.79 -17.05 27.27
C ARG A 947 -33.77 -15.54 27.10
N ASN A 948 -34.85 -15.01 26.51
CA ASN A 948 -35.13 -13.57 26.37
C ASN A 948 -33.99 -12.82 25.66
N GLY A 949 -33.47 -13.38 24.57
CA GLY A 949 -32.35 -12.81 23.81
C GLY A 949 -31.03 -13.57 23.94
N PHE A 950 -30.96 -14.61 24.77
CA PHE A 950 -29.80 -15.50 24.87
C PHE A 950 -30.12 -16.95 24.46
N GLU A 951 -31.11 -17.14 23.59
CA GLU A 951 -31.52 -18.47 23.15
C GLU A 951 -30.33 -19.25 22.55
N GLY A 952 -29.98 -20.38 23.16
CA GLY A 952 -28.88 -21.24 22.71
C GLY A 952 -27.48 -20.81 23.17
N ALA A 953 -27.35 -19.80 24.04
CA ALA A 953 -26.07 -19.30 24.52
C ALA A 953 -25.18 -20.40 25.14
N SER A 954 -25.73 -21.29 25.96
CA SER A 954 -24.97 -22.41 26.57
C SER A 954 -24.42 -23.43 25.56
N SER A 955 -25.02 -23.50 24.37
CA SER A 955 -24.64 -24.43 23.31
C SER A 955 -23.75 -23.81 22.22
N TRP A 956 -23.67 -22.47 22.19
CA TRP A 956 -22.85 -21.76 21.23
C TRP A 956 -21.41 -21.67 21.71
N SER A 957 -20.49 -21.73 20.76
CA SER A 957 -19.10 -21.39 21.03
C SER A 957 -18.42 -20.95 19.75
N SER A 958 -17.67 -19.85 19.83
CA SER A 958 -17.02 -19.30 18.66
C SER A 958 -15.94 -20.24 18.12
N LYS A 959 -15.74 -20.21 16.80
CA LYS A 959 -14.57 -20.79 16.15
C LYS A 959 -13.28 -20.02 16.47
N ASN A 960 -13.39 -18.77 16.92
CA ASN A 960 -12.25 -17.94 17.32
C ASN A 960 -11.44 -18.56 18.47
N LYS A 961 -12.04 -19.40 19.32
CA LYS A 961 -11.28 -20.15 20.35
C LYS A 961 -10.16 -21.03 19.79
N PHE A 962 -10.29 -21.52 18.56
CA PHE A 962 -9.23 -22.30 17.91
C PHE A 962 -8.04 -21.43 17.50
N ARG A 963 -8.26 -20.14 17.26
CA ARG A 963 -7.20 -19.17 16.95
C ARG A 963 -6.35 -18.87 18.18
N MET A 964 -6.97 -18.81 19.37
CA MET A 964 -6.28 -18.60 20.65
C MET A 964 -5.53 -19.84 21.15
N ALA A 965 -5.82 -21.03 20.62
CA ALA A 965 -5.22 -22.29 21.06
C ALA A 965 -3.91 -22.68 20.35
N HIS A 966 -3.48 -21.88 19.36
CA HIS A 966 -2.28 -22.07 18.54
C HIS A 966 -1.35 -20.87 18.66
#